data_AF-A0A3S1BET6-F1
#
_entry.id   AF-A0A3S1BET6-F1
#
_cell.length_a   1.000
_cell.length_b   1.000
_cell.length_c   1.000
_cell.angle_alpha   90.00
_cell.angle_beta   90.00
_cell.angle_gamma   90.00
#
_symmetry.space_group_name_H-M   'P 1'
#
loop_
_entity.id
_entity.type
_entity.pdbx_description
1 polymer ?
#
loop_
_entity_poly.entity_id
_entity_poly.type
_entity_poly.pdbx_seq_one_letter_code
_entity_poly.pdbx_strand_id
1 'polypeptide(L)'
;MAAMSSSRNSATSISKRSLGNLSSATEHNNQMLAKEMREERRATVIKAHKYLFALAGHHLCLSNEEMEEFTLDDPTFLRILARFMTKEGRLIMFLYQWSKDLIFEDCGRSYATLQKTNNKVMRVLVTKGEGWPIMGKCVVLLKRNKIDLDDRNIMEEVTTCCFNVKPNGSLLGAIADLVCNAFQPALKNLKNWGSIKHTKIDETKCECNDLFVFIESFQLHLEWAEQHVADAVQLATLDTEKMALIDSITSVAGCLSVAHSKSTVAVFEEIGALWCQQIEMILTDAERIRREDDNTGPKKELEFWLATTSKFNYLVQQIRETRAKMVIHVLHIVKSPVMARWRALDMKVTDMANEARDNAKYLYTLEKYCEPLYRCQPLAMIDKLAGLIGTIRLIYNYSHYYYSTAKVSSILVKITSQIVTSCKSYISDNGESNLWLMPKDMLMTRLQNCIKLFQTYINLYQITKKKIAAKKNERPFDFSEMYIFGKIFTFRTRLEKIIMMLTIDKEFSPLEQCSVEGMDLHTARFATLMNNLRKKGFDLLNYRNLAFDEDYDRFLELVDDLKSQLQKFMNMTLIDLRHSLDRLDMMNRFNALNLSFLDIEEGYMNILNIYSLELDHMMSIYERDKEDPAIPWNLPPMAGRIYWVRHMLNHIAEPLFRLQKDRPSVMKTPEGKRVTYRYNKFAFVLAKTEVLYHVAWFKSLEATNDCLQVPILARHPITKEALINFDAYVFEVVKEAFYMVKLGLPVPKIIINIIHACTNITTTYRKLQMLLHEYDQLKDAIPEIFWPLMQPSIFKIDGLFYPAFTTITWTSLEIPAFFKELEKAFREMGLFIKTVCDVKYTRIDAKLNQIADTQMCSIPTTEPWTVDEFMQNTKEHALSVGEDLNKMNKMICDTVYELLRYFINNAFHEYKAIETIYATDQKIADHESKKTLNSSYVVAALNTLNETGEPDRTPLPEDLMTRESYVESCMALFEDLKLKIIDALIKGVRVSLSQLRKRFLSRWGGCTVLYLSL
;
A
#
# COMPACT_ATOMS: atom_id res chain seq x y z
N MET A 1 66.93 22.30 -39.61
CA MET A 1 67.03 23.09 -40.84
C MET A 1 67.91 24.29 -40.57
N ALA A 2 68.94 24.44 -41.39
CA ALA A 2 69.99 25.43 -41.29
C ALA A 2 69.61 26.75 -42.00
N ALA A 3 70.49 27.74 -41.78
CA ALA A 3 70.79 28.91 -42.60
C ALA A 3 70.02 30.22 -42.33
N MET A 4 70.75 31.17 -41.74
CA MET A 4 70.99 32.57 -42.14
C MET A 4 71.33 33.36 -40.87
N SER A 5 72.33 34.21 -40.77
CA SER A 5 73.45 34.58 -41.62
C SER A 5 74.42 35.38 -40.74
N SER A 6 75.71 35.14 -40.93
CA SER A 6 76.85 35.87 -40.40
C SER A 6 76.84 37.38 -40.69
N SER A 7 77.36 38.21 -39.77
CA SER A 7 78.34 39.24 -40.15
C SER A 7 79.11 39.83 -38.95
N ARG A 8 80.42 39.56 -38.94
CA ARG A 8 81.54 40.46 -38.59
C ARG A 8 81.63 41.06 -37.18
N ASN A 9 82.40 40.38 -36.33
CA ASN A 9 83.27 41.02 -35.36
C ASN A 9 84.65 41.22 -35.98
N SER A 10 85.10 42.47 -36.11
CA SER A 10 86.50 42.80 -36.30
C SER A 10 86.89 43.99 -35.42
N ALA A 11 87.85 43.71 -34.55
CA ALA A 11 88.97 44.56 -34.18
C ALA A 11 88.85 45.61 -33.06
N THR A 12 89.86 45.47 -32.20
CA THR A 12 90.74 46.51 -31.62
C THR A 12 90.35 47.18 -30.32
N SER A 13 90.97 46.65 -29.25
CA SER A 13 91.39 47.37 -28.06
C SER A 13 92.23 48.60 -28.41
N ILE A 14 91.75 49.79 -28.08
CA ILE A 14 92.59 50.99 -27.92
C ILE A 14 92.33 51.58 -26.55
N SER A 15 93.38 51.55 -25.73
CA SER A 15 93.54 52.23 -24.45
C SER A 15 93.16 53.71 -24.54
N LYS A 16 92.31 54.19 -23.62
CA LYS A 16 92.15 55.62 -23.32
C LYS A 16 92.09 55.85 -21.81
N ARG A 17 93.27 55.97 -21.19
CA ARG A 17 93.49 56.91 -20.08
C ARG A 17 93.41 58.33 -20.67
N SER A 18 92.29 59.04 -20.50
CA SER A 18 92.14 60.52 -20.56
C SER A 18 90.70 61.01 -20.82
N LEU A 19 89.68 60.42 -20.18
CA LEU A 19 88.28 60.88 -20.36
C LEU A 19 87.48 60.98 -19.06
N GLY A 20 88.15 61.23 -17.93
CA GLY A 20 87.52 61.31 -16.61
C GLY A 20 86.49 62.44 -16.43
N ASN A 21 86.42 63.42 -17.33
CA ASN A 21 85.49 64.55 -17.22
C ASN A 21 84.53 64.70 -18.42
N LEU A 22 84.64 63.86 -19.47
CA LEU A 22 83.66 63.82 -20.57
C LEU A 22 82.69 62.63 -20.46
N SER A 23 83.05 61.54 -19.78
CA SER A 23 82.16 60.38 -19.63
C SER A 23 80.93 60.70 -18.79
N SER A 24 81.06 61.52 -17.73
CA SER A 24 79.93 61.89 -16.87
C SER A 24 78.89 62.74 -17.59
N ALA A 25 79.29 63.60 -18.53
CA ALA A 25 78.37 64.40 -19.33
C ALA A 25 77.63 63.54 -20.37
N THR A 26 78.31 62.62 -21.04
CA THR A 26 77.67 61.66 -21.96
C THR A 26 76.81 60.62 -21.24
N GLU A 27 77.23 60.13 -20.07
CA GLU A 27 76.44 59.24 -19.22
C GLU A 27 75.21 59.97 -18.67
N HIS A 28 75.34 61.22 -18.23
CA HIS A 28 74.20 62.02 -17.79
C HIS A 28 73.22 62.32 -18.92
N ASN A 29 73.74 62.61 -20.13
CA ASN A 29 72.91 62.86 -21.31
C ASN A 29 72.21 61.57 -21.79
N ASN A 30 72.90 60.43 -21.80
CA ASN A 30 72.30 59.12 -22.09
C ASN A 30 71.25 58.72 -21.03
N GLN A 31 71.49 59.04 -19.76
CA GLN A 31 70.52 58.81 -18.69
C GLN A 31 69.28 59.72 -18.82
N MET A 32 69.45 60.97 -19.24
CA MET A 32 68.33 61.87 -19.54
C MET A 32 67.52 61.39 -20.74
N LEU A 33 68.18 61.01 -21.84
CA LEU A 33 67.54 60.43 -23.03
C LEU A 33 66.76 59.16 -22.69
N ALA A 34 67.32 58.26 -21.87
CA ALA A 34 66.63 57.05 -21.42
C ALA A 34 65.39 57.34 -20.57
N LYS A 35 65.40 58.41 -19.76
CA LYS A 35 64.22 58.88 -19.00
C LYS A 35 63.16 59.50 -19.90
N GLU A 36 63.56 60.35 -20.86
CA GLU A 36 62.66 60.95 -21.84
C GLU A 36 61.96 59.87 -22.68
N MET A 37 62.71 58.91 -23.22
CA MET A 37 62.16 57.77 -23.95
C MET A 37 61.20 56.92 -23.10
N ARG A 38 61.39 56.85 -21.78
CA ARG A 38 60.47 56.15 -20.87
C ARG A 38 59.19 56.94 -20.61
N GLU A 39 59.26 58.26 -20.50
CA GLU A 39 58.09 59.14 -20.39
C GLU A 39 57.26 59.16 -21.69
N GLU A 40 57.91 59.16 -22.85
CA GLU A 40 57.23 58.99 -24.14
C GLU A 40 56.46 57.66 -24.20
N ARG A 41 57.07 56.56 -23.72
CA ARG A 41 56.39 55.27 -23.58
C ARG A 41 55.19 55.36 -22.63
N ARG A 42 55.34 56.04 -21.48
CA ARG A 42 54.24 56.24 -20.50
C ARG A 42 53.07 57.00 -21.12
N ALA A 43 53.33 57.98 -21.97
CA ALA A 43 52.28 58.73 -22.68
C ALA A 43 51.44 57.86 -23.64
N THR A 44 51.94 56.71 -24.10
CA THR A 44 51.18 55.78 -24.96
C THR A 44 50.23 54.84 -24.20
N VAL A 45 50.26 54.86 -22.86
CA VAL A 45 49.43 53.99 -22.01
C VAL A 45 48.02 54.59 -21.83
N ILE A 46 47.03 54.00 -22.51
CA ILE A 46 45.62 54.42 -22.46
C ILE A 46 44.89 53.70 -21.31
N LYS A 47 43.72 54.21 -20.90
CA LYS A 47 42.84 53.62 -19.86
C LYS A 47 42.58 52.13 -20.07
N ALA A 48 42.35 51.69 -21.31
CA ALA A 48 42.20 50.27 -21.64
C ALA A 48 43.46 49.43 -21.32
N HIS A 49 44.67 49.94 -21.54
CA HIS A 49 45.90 49.25 -21.13
C HIS A 49 46.00 49.13 -19.60
N LYS A 50 45.60 50.18 -18.87
CA LYS A 50 45.55 50.17 -17.40
C LYS A 50 44.55 49.14 -16.86
N TYR A 51 43.44 48.92 -17.56
CA TYR A 51 42.52 47.83 -17.24
C TYR A 51 43.16 46.45 -17.39
N LEU A 52 43.90 46.21 -18.50
CA LEU A 52 44.65 44.96 -18.68
C LEU A 52 45.72 44.77 -17.59
N PHE A 53 46.39 45.84 -17.17
CA PHE A 53 47.36 45.81 -16.07
C PHE A 53 46.70 45.47 -14.74
N ALA A 54 45.53 46.02 -14.44
CA ALA A 54 44.77 45.68 -13.24
C ALA A 54 44.34 44.22 -13.22
N LEU A 55 43.89 43.72 -14.37
CA LEU A 55 43.47 42.33 -14.53
C LEU A 55 44.66 41.37 -14.36
N ALA A 56 45.81 41.67 -14.96
CA ALA A 56 47.02 40.87 -14.82
C ALA A 56 47.67 41.00 -13.44
N GLY A 57 47.71 42.21 -12.87
CA GLY A 57 48.26 42.51 -11.55
C GLY A 57 47.52 41.80 -10.43
N HIS A 58 46.18 41.71 -10.53
CA HIS A 58 45.36 40.94 -9.59
C HIS A 58 45.80 39.47 -9.50
N HIS A 59 46.02 38.80 -10.64
CA HIS A 59 46.45 37.40 -10.68
C HIS A 59 47.95 37.20 -10.33
N LEU A 60 48.79 38.20 -10.58
CA LEU A 60 50.22 38.16 -10.25
C LEU A 60 50.54 38.59 -8.81
N CYS A 61 49.55 39.15 -8.08
CA CYS A 61 49.71 39.82 -6.79
C CYS A 61 50.67 41.03 -6.84
N LEU A 62 50.58 41.82 -7.92
CA LEU A 62 51.36 43.05 -8.13
C LEU A 62 50.43 44.26 -8.20
N SER A 63 50.92 45.42 -7.77
CA SER A 63 50.18 46.67 -7.89
C SER A 63 50.12 47.15 -9.35
N ASN A 64 49.12 47.99 -9.68
CA ASN A 64 49.00 48.59 -11.01
C ASN A 64 50.22 49.43 -11.38
N GLU A 65 50.83 50.09 -10.39
CA GLU A 65 52.04 50.88 -10.56
C GLU A 65 53.22 49.99 -10.94
N GLU A 66 53.42 48.87 -10.24
CA GLU A 66 54.47 47.91 -10.59
C GLU A 66 54.29 47.30 -11.98
N MET A 67 53.06 46.97 -12.36
CA MET A 67 52.74 46.46 -13.70
C MET A 67 53.00 47.49 -14.80
N GLU A 68 52.61 48.75 -14.58
CA GLU A 68 52.90 49.86 -15.49
C GLU A 68 54.42 50.04 -15.62
N GLU A 69 55.16 50.05 -14.50
CA GLU A 69 56.62 50.17 -14.52
C GLU A 69 57.31 49.00 -15.26
N PHE A 70 56.90 47.75 -15.07
CA PHE A 70 57.54 46.61 -15.76
C PHE A 70 57.24 46.57 -17.27
N THR A 71 56.07 47.07 -17.70
CA THR A 71 55.69 47.09 -19.11
C THR A 71 56.39 48.19 -19.91
N LEU A 72 56.78 49.28 -19.25
CA LEU A 72 57.56 50.38 -19.84
C LEU A 72 59.04 50.03 -20.09
N ASP A 73 59.54 48.96 -19.47
CA ASP A 73 60.95 48.54 -19.54
C ASP A 73 61.41 48.19 -20.97
N ASP A 74 60.50 47.72 -21.83
CA ASP A 74 60.81 47.35 -23.22
C ASP A 74 59.74 47.91 -24.18
N PRO A 75 60.12 48.68 -25.22
CA PRO A 75 59.17 49.26 -26.17
C PRO A 75 58.40 48.19 -26.98
N THR A 76 58.92 46.97 -27.10
CA THR A 76 58.24 45.86 -27.78
C THR A 76 56.99 45.40 -27.03
N PHE A 77 56.96 45.52 -25.69
CA PHE A 77 55.79 45.15 -24.87
C PHE A 77 54.58 46.04 -25.18
N LEU A 78 54.80 47.35 -25.35
CA LEU A 78 53.74 48.30 -25.72
C LEU A 78 53.22 48.06 -27.14
N ARG A 79 54.09 47.66 -28.08
CA ARG A 79 53.66 47.26 -29.43
C ARG A 79 52.79 46.01 -29.41
N ILE A 80 53.11 45.06 -28.52
CA ILE A 80 52.31 43.84 -28.33
C ILE A 80 50.95 44.18 -27.72
N LEU A 81 50.90 45.07 -26.73
CA LEU A 81 49.66 45.58 -26.12
C LEU A 81 48.78 46.30 -27.15
N ALA A 82 49.35 47.24 -27.91
CA ALA A 82 48.64 47.96 -28.96
C ALA A 82 48.07 47.02 -30.03
N ARG A 83 48.83 45.99 -30.42
CA ARG A 83 48.34 44.97 -31.36
C ARG A 83 47.29 44.05 -30.73
N PHE A 84 47.34 43.80 -29.42
CA PHE A 84 46.25 43.13 -28.71
C PHE A 84 44.99 43.99 -28.70
N MET A 85 45.06 45.32 -28.74
CA MET A 85 43.85 46.14 -28.82
C MET A 85 43.13 46.03 -30.16
N THR A 86 43.83 45.74 -31.26
CA THR A 86 43.22 45.61 -32.60
C THR A 86 42.63 44.22 -32.87
N LYS A 87 41.81 44.10 -33.92
CA LYS A 87 41.27 42.83 -34.46
C LYS A 87 42.34 41.76 -34.75
N GLU A 88 43.58 42.16 -34.97
CA GLU A 88 44.68 41.25 -35.29
C GLU A 88 45.23 40.50 -34.07
N GLY A 89 45.10 41.07 -32.87
CA GLY A 89 45.59 40.46 -31.65
C GLY A 89 44.50 39.68 -30.92
N ARG A 90 44.71 38.38 -30.72
CA ARG A 90 43.77 37.50 -30.01
C ARG A 90 44.24 37.13 -28.60
N LEU A 91 45.54 37.12 -28.36
CA LEU A 91 46.16 36.64 -27.13
C LEU A 91 47.35 37.51 -26.74
N ILE A 92 47.48 37.74 -25.43
CA ILE A 92 48.63 38.38 -24.80
C ILE A 92 48.92 37.67 -23.47
N MET A 93 50.20 37.54 -23.13
CA MET A 93 50.66 36.86 -21.92
C MET A 93 51.55 37.79 -21.09
N PHE A 94 51.32 37.81 -19.78
CA PHE A 94 52.15 38.47 -18.77
C PHE A 94 52.89 37.39 -17.97
N LEU A 95 54.21 37.34 -18.11
CA LEU A 95 55.09 36.35 -17.47
C LEU A 95 55.85 36.99 -16.31
N TYR A 96 55.60 36.54 -15.09
CA TYR A 96 56.34 36.97 -13.91
C TYR A 96 57.39 35.94 -13.51
N GLN A 97 58.65 36.21 -13.85
CA GLN A 97 59.76 35.27 -13.71
C GLN A 97 61.14 35.94 -13.56
N TRP A 98 62.14 35.15 -13.16
CA TRP A 98 63.53 35.59 -13.09
C TRP A 98 64.09 35.80 -14.49
N SER A 99 64.50 37.04 -14.79
CA SER A 99 65.12 37.41 -16.08
C SER A 99 66.41 38.20 -15.84
N LYS A 100 67.23 38.35 -16.89
CA LYS A 100 68.48 39.12 -16.83
C LYS A 100 68.20 40.55 -16.40
N ASP A 101 69.07 41.09 -15.55
CA ASP A 101 69.05 42.50 -15.14
C ASP A 101 69.21 43.40 -16.39
N LEU A 102 68.40 44.45 -16.49
CA LEU A 102 68.46 45.42 -17.59
C LEU A 102 69.38 46.57 -17.22
N ILE A 103 70.11 47.10 -18.20
CA ILE A 103 70.94 48.28 -18.03
C ILE A 103 70.03 49.53 -18.03
N PHE A 104 70.37 50.53 -17.22
CA PHE A 104 69.58 51.77 -17.10
C PHE A 104 69.36 52.46 -18.45
N GLU A 105 70.34 52.40 -19.34
CA GLU A 105 70.32 53.01 -20.68
C GLU A 105 69.20 52.45 -21.58
N ASP A 106 68.78 51.19 -21.38
CA ASP A 106 67.77 50.52 -22.20
C ASP A 106 66.34 50.77 -21.70
N CYS A 107 66.17 50.85 -20.38
CA CYS A 107 64.87 50.85 -19.71
C CYS A 107 64.49 52.18 -19.04
N GLY A 108 65.45 53.05 -18.74
CA GLY A 108 65.23 54.32 -18.04
C GLY A 108 64.86 54.19 -16.55
N ARG A 109 64.97 52.99 -15.95
CA ARG A 109 64.61 52.70 -14.55
C ARG A 109 65.82 52.16 -13.76
N SER A 110 65.93 52.54 -12.49
CA SER A 110 66.89 51.94 -11.56
C SER A 110 66.26 50.76 -10.80
N TYR A 111 66.87 49.58 -10.85
CA TYR A 111 66.43 48.34 -10.18
C TYR A 111 66.95 48.21 -8.73
N ALA A 112 67.35 49.31 -8.07
CA ALA A 112 68.00 49.29 -6.76
C ALA A 112 67.14 48.70 -5.62
N THR A 113 65.82 48.68 -5.76
CA THR A 113 64.85 48.24 -4.74
C THR A 113 64.34 46.80 -4.93
N LEU A 114 64.77 46.08 -5.98
CA LEU A 114 64.29 44.73 -6.31
C LEU A 114 65.26 43.64 -5.85
N GLN A 115 64.74 42.48 -5.44
CA GLN A 115 65.55 41.32 -5.03
C GLN A 115 66.41 40.82 -6.20
N LYS A 116 67.74 40.81 -6.01
CA LYS A 116 68.73 40.33 -7.00
C LYS A 116 69.33 39.00 -6.56
N THR A 117 69.32 38.00 -7.45
CA THR A 117 70.07 36.75 -7.26
C THR A 117 70.78 36.37 -8.56
N ASN A 118 72.09 36.09 -8.53
CA ASN A 118 72.91 35.70 -9.70
C ASN A 118 72.68 36.53 -10.98
N ASN A 119 72.74 37.87 -10.90
CA ASN A 119 72.48 38.80 -12.02
C ASN A 119 71.09 38.65 -12.68
N LYS A 120 70.10 38.09 -11.95
CA LYS A 120 68.71 38.02 -12.36
C LYS A 120 67.81 38.77 -11.38
N VAL A 121 66.75 39.36 -11.91
CA VAL A 121 65.68 40.07 -11.18
C VAL A 121 64.33 39.49 -11.58
N MET A 122 63.39 39.48 -10.63
CA MET A 122 61.99 39.18 -10.92
C MET A 122 61.36 40.35 -11.67
N ARG A 123 60.76 40.07 -12.83
CA ARG A 123 60.08 41.08 -13.65
C ARG A 123 58.91 40.50 -14.42
N VAL A 124 58.02 41.38 -14.87
CA VAL A 124 56.93 41.02 -15.79
C VAL A 124 57.40 41.20 -17.23
N LEU A 125 57.23 40.16 -18.06
CA LEU A 125 57.50 40.18 -19.50
C LEU A 125 56.17 40.07 -20.24
N VAL A 126 55.99 40.85 -21.30
CA VAL A 126 54.79 40.80 -22.16
C VAL A 126 55.13 40.10 -23.47
N THR A 127 54.43 39.01 -23.77
CA THR A 127 54.67 38.22 -24.99
C THR A 127 53.37 37.72 -25.61
N LYS A 128 53.44 37.31 -26.88
CA LYS A 128 52.38 36.57 -27.58
C LYS A 128 52.56 35.04 -27.47
N GLY A 129 53.55 34.59 -26.69
CA GLY A 129 53.97 33.19 -26.61
C GLY A 129 55.21 32.85 -27.46
N GLU A 130 55.91 33.85 -27.98
CA GLU A 130 57.12 33.68 -28.79
C GLU A 130 58.33 34.30 -28.08
N GLY A 131 59.50 33.64 -28.20
CA GLY A 131 60.81 34.19 -27.83
C GLY A 131 61.26 34.05 -26.38
N TRP A 132 60.36 33.77 -25.42
CA TRP A 132 60.70 33.67 -23.99
C TRP A 132 60.31 32.31 -23.39
N PRO A 133 61.20 31.64 -22.63
CA PRO A 133 60.84 30.44 -21.88
C PRO A 133 59.91 30.82 -20.72
N ILE A 134 58.86 30.03 -20.49
CA ILE A 134 57.84 30.26 -19.45
C ILE A 134 58.29 29.56 -18.17
N MET A 135 58.84 30.31 -17.22
CA MET A 135 59.47 29.83 -15.99
C MET A 135 58.95 30.61 -14.77
N GLY A 136 57.64 30.50 -14.48
CA GLY A 136 57.01 31.19 -13.35
C GLY A 136 55.50 31.34 -13.49
N LYS A 137 54.95 32.39 -12.86
CA LYS A 137 53.51 32.71 -12.98
C LYS A 137 53.23 33.34 -14.33
N CYS A 138 52.25 32.80 -15.05
CA CYS A 138 51.79 33.33 -16.33
C CYS A 138 50.32 33.72 -16.25
N VAL A 139 49.98 34.92 -16.72
CA VAL A 139 48.60 35.36 -16.92
C VAL A 139 48.36 35.56 -18.41
N VAL A 140 47.41 34.82 -18.96
CA VAL A 140 46.98 34.87 -20.35
C VAL A 140 45.68 35.65 -20.43
N LEU A 141 45.65 36.66 -21.29
CA LEU A 141 44.42 37.38 -21.64
C LEU A 141 44.04 36.99 -23.07
N LEU A 142 42.80 36.57 -23.23
CA LEU A 142 42.23 36.06 -24.47
C LEU A 142 41.01 36.88 -24.87
N LYS A 143 40.92 37.25 -26.15
CA LYS A 143 39.68 37.81 -26.69
C LYS A 143 38.70 36.71 -27.09
N ARG A 144 37.44 36.87 -26.68
CA ARG A 144 36.33 35.99 -27.07
C ARG A 144 36.04 36.12 -28.56
N ASN A 145 35.91 37.34 -29.06
CA ASN A 145 35.71 37.65 -30.47
C ASN A 145 36.88 38.46 -31.07
N LYS A 146 37.13 38.34 -32.38
CA LYS A 146 38.15 39.14 -33.10
C LYS A 146 37.62 40.54 -33.40
N ILE A 147 37.48 41.36 -32.36
CA ILE A 147 36.97 42.74 -32.43
C ILE A 147 38.04 43.70 -31.87
N ASP A 148 38.00 44.95 -32.32
CA ASP A 148 38.81 46.02 -31.74
C ASP A 148 38.31 46.30 -30.31
N LEU A 149 39.22 46.34 -29.34
CA LEU A 149 38.88 46.58 -27.95
C LEU A 149 38.79 48.08 -27.68
N ASP A 150 37.74 48.48 -26.97
CA ASP A 150 37.53 49.84 -26.47
C ASP A 150 37.14 49.78 -24.99
N ASP A 151 37.00 50.95 -24.35
CA ASP A 151 36.67 51.05 -22.92
C ASP A 151 35.30 50.42 -22.56
N ARG A 152 34.42 50.14 -23.55
CA ARG A 152 33.07 49.60 -23.32
C ARG A 152 33.04 48.09 -23.43
N ASN A 153 33.77 47.51 -24.38
CA ASN A 153 33.72 46.08 -24.67
C ASN A 153 34.81 45.26 -23.95
N ILE A 154 35.87 45.90 -23.43
CA ILE A 154 37.04 45.20 -22.87
C ILE A 154 36.71 44.30 -21.67
N MET A 155 35.67 44.65 -20.90
CA MET A 155 35.25 43.85 -19.74
C MET A 155 34.53 42.55 -20.15
N GLU A 156 33.72 42.58 -21.21
CA GLU A 156 32.93 41.42 -21.64
C GLU A 156 33.72 40.51 -22.61
N GLU A 157 34.63 41.08 -23.38
CA GLU A 157 35.36 40.38 -24.44
C GLU A 157 36.69 39.76 -23.98
N VAL A 158 37.27 40.22 -22.87
CA VAL A 158 38.57 39.72 -22.38
C VAL A 158 38.35 38.67 -21.28
N THR A 159 38.83 37.45 -21.54
CA THR A 159 38.85 36.35 -20.57
C THR A 159 40.27 36.13 -20.06
N THR A 160 40.42 35.86 -18.76
CA THR A 160 41.71 35.58 -18.12
C THR A 160 41.91 34.10 -17.86
N CYS A 161 43.15 33.66 -17.98
CA CYS A 161 43.60 32.35 -17.53
C CYS A 161 44.96 32.52 -16.85
N CYS A 162 45.17 31.91 -15.69
CA CYS A 162 46.45 31.96 -14.99
C CYS A 162 46.94 30.55 -14.66
N PHE A 163 48.24 30.32 -14.82
CA PHE A 163 48.89 29.08 -14.41
C PHE A 163 50.30 29.39 -13.90
N ASN A 164 50.85 28.49 -13.08
CA ASN A 164 52.16 28.68 -12.45
C ASN A 164 53.06 27.49 -12.74
N VAL A 165 54.23 27.76 -13.32
CA VAL A 165 55.27 26.75 -13.53
C VAL A 165 56.14 26.69 -12.28
N LYS A 166 56.16 25.53 -11.61
CA LYS A 166 56.97 25.28 -10.40
C LYS A 166 58.47 25.37 -10.73
N PRO A 167 59.36 25.68 -9.75
CA PRO A 167 60.79 25.86 -10.00
C PRO A 167 61.53 24.69 -10.67
N ASN A 168 60.97 23.48 -10.58
CA ASN A 168 61.46 22.25 -11.24
C ASN A 168 60.36 21.57 -12.09
N GLY A 169 59.26 22.25 -12.37
CA GLY A 169 58.13 21.72 -13.13
C GLY A 169 58.21 22.11 -14.61
N SER A 170 57.57 21.33 -15.47
CA SER A 170 57.43 21.66 -16.88
C SER A 170 56.16 22.47 -17.14
N LEU A 171 56.06 23.07 -18.32
CA LEU A 171 54.82 23.68 -18.80
C LEU A 171 53.68 22.66 -18.89
N LEU A 172 53.99 21.39 -19.21
CA LEU A 172 53.01 20.31 -19.33
C LEU A 172 52.37 20.02 -17.98
N GLY A 173 53.15 19.94 -16.91
CA GLY A 173 52.66 19.77 -15.53
C GLY A 173 51.77 20.93 -15.08
N ALA A 174 52.14 22.16 -15.42
CA ALA A 174 51.32 23.33 -15.11
C ALA A 174 49.96 23.31 -15.83
N ILE A 175 49.90 22.78 -17.06
CA ILE A 175 48.65 22.58 -17.80
C ILE A 175 47.83 21.41 -17.21
N ALA A 176 48.48 20.31 -16.83
CA ALA A 176 47.81 19.19 -16.16
C ALA A 176 47.17 19.63 -14.84
N ASP A 177 47.91 20.39 -14.02
CA ASP A 177 47.42 20.99 -12.77
C ASP A 177 46.22 21.93 -13.03
N LEU A 178 46.24 22.71 -14.10
CA LEU A 178 45.13 23.60 -14.48
C LEU A 178 43.87 22.81 -14.88
N VAL A 179 44.03 21.75 -15.68
CA VAL A 179 42.93 20.88 -16.09
C VAL A 179 42.32 20.18 -14.88
N CYS A 180 43.14 19.62 -13.99
CA CYS A 180 42.70 18.88 -12.82
C CYS A 180 42.03 19.77 -11.76
N ASN A 181 42.64 20.92 -11.44
CA ASN A 181 42.20 21.73 -10.31
C ASN A 181 41.12 22.77 -10.66
N ALA A 182 41.09 23.24 -11.91
CA ALA A 182 40.14 24.29 -12.32
C ALA A 182 39.07 23.75 -13.27
N PHE A 183 39.46 23.14 -14.40
CA PHE A 183 38.51 22.77 -15.44
C PHE A 183 37.67 21.53 -15.09
N GLN A 184 38.27 20.48 -14.52
CA GLN A 184 37.55 19.24 -14.18
C GLN A 184 36.46 19.48 -13.11
N PRO A 185 36.69 20.21 -12.01
CA PRO A 185 35.65 20.53 -11.03
C PRO A 185 34.57 21.45 -11.60
N ALA A 186 34.96 22.44 -12.42
CA ALA A 186 34.01 23.33 -13.09
C ALA A 186 33.07 22.56 -14.03
N LEU A 187 33.58 21.59 -14.78
CA LEU A 187 32.79 20.71 -15.64
C LEU A 187 31.90 19.76 -14.83
N LYS A 188 32.38 19.19 -13.71
CA LYS A 188 31.58 18.32 -12.83
C LYS A 188 30.38 19.04 -12.21
N ASN A 189 30.53 20.32 -11.88
CA ASN A 189 29.47 21.14 -11.30
C ASN A 189 28.51 21.76 -12.34
N LEU A 190 28.75 21.51 -13.63
CA LEU A 190 27.97 22.09 -14.72
C LEU A 190 26.65 21.31 -14.88
N LYS A 191 25.54 21.94 -14.47
CA LYS A 191 24.20 21.31 -14.49
C LYS A 191 23.55 21.29 -15.88
N ASN A 192 23.86 22.28 -16.73
CA ASN A 192 23.23 22.44 -18.04
C ASN A 192 24.29 22.33 -19.15
N TRP A 193 24.34 21.18 -19.81
CA TRP A 193 25.27 20.89 -20.90
C TRP A 193 24.83 21.43 -22.28
N GLY A 194 23.78 22.25 -22.33
CA GLY A 194 23.32 22.88 -23.57
C GLY A 194 22.79 21.88 -24.61
N SER A 195 23.34 21.90 -25.82
CA SER A 195 22.86 21.22 -27.03
C SER A 195 23.01 19.69 -27.06
N ILE A 196 23.53 19.07 -25.99
CA ILE A 196 23.56 17.61 -25.84
C ILE A 196 22.11 17.16 -25.70
N LYS A 197 21.53 16.67 -26.80
CA LYS A 197 20.11 16.38 -26.91
C LYS A 197 19.72 15.41 -25.79
N HIS A 198 18.71 15.81 -25.01
CA HIS A 198 18.04 14.97 -24.02
C HIS A 198 17.32 13.78 -24.68
N THR A 199 18.04 12.81 -25.21
CA THR A 199 17.54 11.43 -25.30
C THR A 199 17.96 10.74 -24.01
N LYS A 200 17.01 10.00 -23.40
CA LYS A 200 17.08 9.19 -22.17
C LYS A 200 18.23 9.51 -21.20
N ILE A 201 17.92 9.79 -19.93
CA ILE A 201 18.85 10.11 -18.84
C ILE A 201 20.18 9.30 -18.87
N ASP A 202 20.15 8.03 -19.29
CA ASP A 202 21.31 7.15 -19.45
C ASP A 202 22.28 7.53 -20.61
N GLU A 203 21.80 8.01 -21.75
CA GLU A 203 22.64 8.41 -22.90
C GLU A 203 23.38 9.73 -22.62
N THR A 204 22.68 10.70 -22.03
CA THR A 204 23.31 11.96 -21.60
C THR A 204 24.38 11.75 -20.54
N LYS A 205 24.20 10.77 -19.63
CA LYS A 205 25.23 10.37 -18.67
C LYS A 205 26.42 9.72 -19.38
N CYS A 206 26.18 8.93 -20.43
CA CYS A 206 27.24 8.24 -21.19
C CYS A 206 28.16 9.24 -21.91
N GLU A 207 27.59 10.22 -22.63
CA GLU A 207 28.40 11.22 -23.36
C GLU A 207 29.18 12.16 -22.42
N CYS A 208 28.59 12.54 -21.28
CA CYS A 208 29.31 13.30 -20.26
C CYS A 208 30.44 12.47 -19.64
N ASN A 209 30.19 11.19 -19.35
CA ASN A 209 31.20 10.27 -18.83
C ASN A 209 32.34 10.05 -19.85
N ASP A 210 32.03 9.98 -21.14
CA ASP A 210 33.04 9.88 -22.20
C ASP A 210 33.97 11.10 -22.24
N LEU A 211 33.41 12.31 -22.03
CA LEU A 211 34.22 13.53 -21.92
C LEU A 211 35.08 13.51 -20.66
N PHE A 212 34.55 13.12 -19.50
CA PHE A 212 35.33 13.05 -18.27
C PHE A 212 36.46 12.03 -18.37
N VAL A 213 36.21 10.85 -18.94
CA VAL A 213 37.27 9.86 -19.17
C VAL A 213 38.29 10.36 -20.18
N PHE A 214 37.89 11.12 -21.21
CA PHE A 214 38.84 11.76 -22.12
C PHE A 214 39.71 12.79 -21.41
N ILE A 215 39.14 13.63 -20.54
CA ILE A 215 39.88 14.64 -19.77
C ILE A 215 40.86 13.97 -18.80
N GLU A 216 40.43 12.93 -18.08
CA GLU A 216 41.29 12.15 -17.20
C GLU A 216 42.41 11.45 -17.98
N SER A 217 42.09 10.89 -19.15
CA SER A 217 43.09 10.31 -20.03
C SER A 217 44.07 11.37 -20.55
N PHE A 218 43.60 12.56 -20.93
CA PHE A 218 44.46 13.66 -21.40
C PHE A 218 45.38 14.17 -20.29
N GLN A 219 44.87 14.32 -19.07
CA GLN A 219 45.66 14.66 -17.89
C GLN A 219 46.77 13.63 -17.65
N LEU A 220 46.43 12.34 -17.62
CA LEU A 220 47.39 11.25 -17.47
C LEU A 220 48.48 11.30 -18.56
N HIS A 221 48.11 11.54 -19.82
CA HIS A 221 49.08 11.68 -20.90
C HIS A 221 50.03 12.87 -20.71
N LEU A 222 49.54 14.00 -20.19
CA LEU A 222 50.38 15.17 -19.90
C LEU A 222 51.35 14.89 -18.74
N GLU A 223 50.87 14.26 -17.67
CA GLU A 223 51.69 13.84 -16.54
C GLU A 223 52.75 12.82 -16.97
N TRP A 224 52.40 11.86 -17.82
CA TRP A 224 53.38 10.92 -18.39
C TRP A 224 54.38 11.61 -19.30
N ALA A 225 53.94 12.54 -20.15
CA ALA A 225 54.85 13.29 -21.01
C ALA A 225 55.85 14.11 -20.17
N GLU A 226 55.40 14.71 -19.07
CA GLU A 226 56.28 15.39 -18.12
C GLU A 226 57.25 14.41 -17.44
N GLN A 227 56.77 13.29 -16.91
CA GLN A 227 57.62 12.26 -16.32
C GLN A 227 58.64 11.71 -17.32
N HIS A 228 58.24 11.45 -18.57
CA HIS A 228 59.15 11.01 -19.63
C HIS A 228 60.25 12.03 -19.93
N VAL A 229 59.94 13.33 -19.88
CA VAL A 229 60.94 14.39 -20.06
C VAL A 229 61.86 14.50 -18.83
N ALA A 230 61.32 14.34 -17.62
CA ALA A 230 62.10 14.35 -16.38
C ALA A 230 63.03 13.12 -16.24
N ASP A 231 62.54 11.94 -16.64
CA ASP A 231 63.27 10.66 -16.60
C ASP A 231 64.17 10.45 -17.83
N ALA A 232 64.31 11.46 -18.69
CA ALA A 232 65.18 11.41 -19.86
C ALA A 232 66.64 11.19 -19.42
N VAL A 233 67.14 9.98 -19.67
CA VAL A 233 68.49 9.55 -19.26
C VAL A 233 69.56 10.38 -19.96
N GLN A 234 70.24 11.26 -19.23
CA GLN A 234 71.42 11.95 -19.75
C GLN A 234 72.70 11.18 -19.45
N LEU A 235 73.50 10.90 -20.48
CA LEU A 235 74.85 10.38 -20.30
C LEU A 235 75.65 11.32 -19.39
N ALA A 236 76.29 10.75 -18.37
CA ALA A 236 76.95 11.53 -17.34
C ALA A 236 78.12 12.37 -17.92
N THR A 237 78.28 13.59 -17.38
CA THR A 237 79.29 14.57 -17.77
C THR A 237 80.41 14.66 -16.73
N LEU A 238 81.63 14.93 -17.18
CA LEU A 238 82.77 15.24 -16.30
C LEU A 238 82.81 16.74 -15.94
N ASP A 239 83.81 17.16 -15.16
CA ASP A 239 84.06 18.56 -14.81
C ASP A 239 84.10 19.48 -16.04
N THR A 240 83.73 20.75 -15.88
CA THR A 240 83.60 21.73 -16.98
C THR A 240 84.86 21.87 -17.84
N GLU A 241 86.04 21.73 -17.24
CA GLU A 241 87.34 21.78 -17.94
C GLU A 241 87.61 20.53 -18.78
N LYS A 242 87.29 19.34 -18.25
CA LYS A 242 87.41 18.05 -18.96
C LYS A 242 86.38 17.96 -20.10
N MET A 243 85.18 18.51 -19.91
CA MET A 243 84.15 18.57 -20.94
C MET A 243 84.50 19.54 -22.07
N ALA A 244 85.10 20.69 -21.76
CA ALA A 244 85.60 21.62 -22.78
C ALA A 244 86.69 20.98 -23.67
N LEU A 245 87.54 20.12 -23.08
CA LEU A 245 88.53 19.34 -23.83
C LEU A 245 87.87 18.37 -24.82
N ILE A 246 86.80 17.69 -24.41
CA ILE A 246 86.03 16.77 -25.26
C ILE A 246 85.29 17.54 -26.37
N ASP A 247 84.70 18.69 -26.04
CA ASP A 247 83.94 19.54 -26.97
C ASP A 247 84.84 20.25 -28.01
N SER A 248 86.14 20.38 -27.73
CA SER A 248 87.12 20.92 -28.69
C SER A 248 87.34 20.01 -29.91
N ILE A 249 86.97 18.72 -29.80
CA ILE A 249 87.12 17.74 -30.88
C ILE A 249 85.83 17.66 -31.69
N THR A 250 85.86 18.30 -32.85
CA THR A 250 84.71 18.33 -33.77
C THR A 250 84.93 17.53 -35.05
N SER A 251 86.14 17.01 -35.29
CA SER A 251 86.51 16.31 -36.53
C SER A 251 87.35 15.04 -36.30
N VAL A 252 87.26 14.11 -37.25
CA VAL A 252 88.00 12.83 -37.25
C VAL A 252 89.52 13.03 -37.26
N ALA A 253 90.01 14.10 -37.90
CA ALA A 253 91.43 14.47 -37.88
C ALA A 253 91.90 14.92 -36.47
N GLY A 254 91.02 15.60 -35.72
CA GLY A 254 91.26 15.96 -34.32
C GLY A 254 91.43 14.72 -33.43
N CYS A 255 90.66 13.65 -33.68
CA CYS A 255 90.77 12.40 -32.92
C CYS A 255 92.16 11.74 -33.03
N LEU A 256 92.81 11.82 -34.19
CA LEU A 256 94.17 11.28 -34.40
C LEU A 256 95.22 12.07 -33.60
N SER A 257 95.10 13.40 -33.55
CA SER A 257 96.01 14.25 -32.79
C SER A 257 95.93 14.01 -31.28
N VAL A 258 94.71 13.75 -30.77
CA VAL A 258 94.44 13.52 -29.35
C VAL A 258 94.81 12.10 -28.91
N ALA A 259 94.76 11.12 -29.82
CA ALA A 259 95.18 9.75 -29.57
C ALA A 259 96.68 9.62 -29.18
N HIS A 260 97.51 10.61 -29.52
CA HIS A 260 98.92 10.64 -29.14
C HIS A 260 99.17 11.19 -27.72
N SER A 261 98.18 11.82 -27.09
CA SER A 261 98.32 12.42 -25.76
C SER A 261 97.72 11.51 -24.68
N LYS A 262 98.58 10.97 -23.81
CA LYS A 262 98.17 10.03 -22.76
C LYS A 262 97.23 10.64 -21.72
N SER A 263 97.39 11.93 -21.40
CA SER A 263 96.56 12.61 -20.39
C SER A 263 95.12 12.82 -20.87
N THR A 264 94.95 13.15 -22.15
CA THR A 264 93.63 13.33 -22.75
C THR A 264 92.94 11.97 -22.94
N VAL A 265 93.67 10.94 -23.41
CA VAL A 265 93.12 9.58 -23.54
C VAL A 265 92.58 9.05 -22.21
N ALA A 266 93.27 9.31 -21.08
CA ALA A 266 92.78 8.92 -19.76
C ALA A 266 91.40 9.55 -19.42
N VAL A 267 91.15 10.79 -19.85
CA VAL A 267 89.85 11.46 -19.70
C VAL A 267 88.78 10.81 -20.59
N PHE A 268 89.13 10.39 -21.82
CA PHE A 268 88.23 9.63 -22.69
C PHE A 268 87.92 8.23 -22.13
N GLU A 269 88.87 7.57 -21.49
CA GLU A 269 88.66 6.27 -20.83
C GLU A 269 87.79 6.41 -19.57
N GLU A 270 88.00 7.48 -18.78
CA GLU A 270 87.18 7.83 -17.60
C GLU A 270 85.72 8.02 -18.00
N ILE A 271 85.44 8.86 -19.01
CA ILE A 271 84.06 9.12 -19.45
C ILE A 271 83.42 7.88 -20.12
N GLY A 272 84.20 7.12 -20.90
CA GLY A 272 83.71 5.89 -21.53
C GLY A 272 83.36 4.80 -20.51
N ALA A 273 84.14 4.66 -19.45
CA ALA A 273 83.87 3.72 -18.36
C ALA A 273 82.63 4.14 -17.55
N LEU A 274 82.49 5.43 -17.28
CA LEU A 274 81.33 6.03 -16.61
C LEU A 274 80.03 5.76 -17.40
N TRP A 275 80.05 6.00 -18.71
CA TRP A 275 78.89 5.69 -19.56
C TRP A 275 78.59 4.19 -19.61
N CYS A 276 79.60 3.32 -19.68
CA CYS A 276 79.38 1.87 -19.60
C CYS A 276 78.68 1.46 -18.30
N GLN A 277 79.13 1.99 -17.15
CA GLN A 277 78.52 1.69 -15.85
C GLN A 277 77.06 2.18 -15.77
N GLN A 278 76.80 3.38 -16.28
CA GLN A 278 75.45 3.94 -16.33
C GLN A 278 74.52 3.08 -17.22
N ILE A 279 74.98 2.68 -18.40
CA ILE A 279 74.21 1.83 -19.32
C ILE A 279 73.91 0.47 -18.70
N GLU A 280 74.87 -0.14 -18.00
CA GLU A 280 74.65 -1.40 -17.27
C GLU A 280 73.58 -1.28 -16.20
N MET A 281 73.61 -0.21 -15.40
CA MET A 281 72.56 0.05 -14.40
C MET A 281 71.18 0.15 -15.06
N ILE A 282 71.07 0.89 -16.17
CA ILE A 282 69.80 1.07 -16.90
C ILE A 282 69.27 -0.25 -17.47
N LEU A 283 70.16 -1.09 -18.03
CA LEU A 283 69.79 -2.41 -18.54
C LEU A 283 69.33 -3.34 -17.41
N THR A 284 70.04 -3.33 -16.28
CA THR A 284 69.68 -4.15 -15.10
C THR A 284 68.33 -3.74 -14.52
N ASP A 285 68.04 -2.43 -14.48
CA ASP A 285 66.73 -1.92 -14.05
C ASP A 285 65.61 -2.33 -15.01
N ALA A 286 65.87 -2.39 -16.32
CA ALA A 286 64.90 -2.78 -17.33
C ALA A 286 64.61 -4.30 -17.33
N GLU A 287 65.59 -5.13 -16.97
CA GLU A 287 65.46 -6.60 -16.87
C GLU A 287 64.81 -7.07 -15.56
N ARG A 288 64.61 -6.16 -14.59
CA ARG A 288 64.03 -6.50 -13.28
C ARG A 288 62.57 -6.96 -13.39
N ILE A 289 62.26 -8.12 -12.81
CA ILE A 289 60.88 -8.65 -12.75
C ILE A 289 59.98 -7.66 -12.01
N ARG A 290 58.92 -7.21 -12.69
CA ARG A 290 57.93 -6.28 -12.14
C ARG A 290 56.99 -7.01 -11.18
N ARG A 291 56.83 -6.49 -9.95
CA ARG A 291 55.70 -6.82 -9.08
C ARG A 291 54.56 -5.87 -9.44
N GLU A 292 53.49 -6.40 -10.01
CA GLU A 292 52.33 -5.62 -10.43
C GLU A 292 51.18 -5.82 -9.45
N ASP A 293 50.43 -4.74 -9.21
CA ASP A 293 49.23 -4.82 -8.39
C ASP A 293 48.16 -5.66 -9.09
N ASP A 294 47.35 -6.34 -8.31
CA ASP A 294 46.31 -7.24 -8.82
C ASP A 294 45.22 -6.51 -9.63
N ASN A 295 45.06 -5.20 -9.48
CA ASN A 295 44.07 -4.38 -10.20
C ASN A 295 44.67 -3.60 -11.38
N THR A 296 45.85 -3.99 -11.85
CA THR A 296 46.53 -3.33 -12.97
C THR A 296 45.80 -3.61 -14.29
N GLY A 297 45.28 -2.57 -14.94
CA GLY A 297 44.61 -2.67 -16.23
C GLY A 297 45.59 -2.74 -17.42
N PRO A 298 45.10 -3.03 -18.64
CA PRO A 298 45.93 -3.16 -19.84
C PRO A 298 46.63 -1.86 -20.27
N LYS A 299 46.12 -0.67 -19.90
CA LYS A 299 46.73 0.63 -20.25
C LYS A 299 48.12 0.80 -19.61
N LYS A 300 48.28 0.37 -18.35
CA LYS A 300 49.57 0.40 -17.64
C LYS A 300 50.66 -0.46 -18.31
N GLU A 301 50.28 -1.55 -19.00
CA GLU A 301 51.25 -2.33 -19.78
C GLU A 301 51.72 -1.56 -21.01
N LEU A 302 50.80 -0.90 -21.72
CA LEU A 302 51.12 -0.04 -22.85
C LEU A 302 52.01 1.15 -22.43
N GLU A 303 51.65 1.83 -21.34
CA GLU A 303 52.41 2.93 -20.74
C GLU A 303 53.85 2.52 -20.45
N PHE A 304 54.04 1.37 -19.82
CA PHE A 304 55.37 0.84 -19.52
C PHE A 304 56.23 0.67 -20.78
N TRP A 305 55.67 0.05 -21.83
CA TRP A 305 56.43 -0.17 -23.07
C TRP A 305 56.68 1.12 -23.85
N LEU A 306 55.78 2.12 -23.77
CA LEU A 306 56.00 3.46 -24.32
C LEU A 306 57.10 4.23 -23.57
N ALA A 307 57.09 4.18 -22.24
CA ALA A 307 58.14 4.76 -21.40
C ALA A 307 59.50 4.12 -21.68
N THR A 308 59.53 2.78 -21.75
CA THR A 308 60.73 2.00 -22.06
C THR A 308 61.26 2.34 -23.46
N THR A 309 60.36 2.43 -24.46
CA THR A 309 60.71 2.84 -25.83
C THR A 309 61.35 4.22 -25.84
N SER A 310 60.78 5.18 -25.10
CA SER A 310 61.29 6.55 -25.01
C SER A 310 62.67 6.60 -24.33
N LYS A 311 62.83 5.90 -23.20
CA LYS A 311 64.09 5.81 -22.44
C LYS A 311 65.23 5.28 -23.30
N PHE A 312 65.02 4.17 -23.99
CA PHE A 312 66.05 3.56 -24.84
C PHE A 312 66.26 4.33 -26.16
N ASN A 313 65.24 4.95 -26.74
CA ASN A 313 65.42 5.82 -27.92
C ASN A 313 66.28 7.05 -27.59
N TYR A 314 66.07 7.67 -26.42
CA TYR A 314 66.89 8.80 -25.97
C TYR A 314 68.35 8.38 -25.75
N LEU A 315 68.56 7.22 -25.11
CA LEU A 315 69.89 6.65 -24.93
C LEU A 315 70.58 6.35 -26.28
N VAL A 316 69.87 5.75 -27.23
CA VAL A 316 70.38 5.50 -28.60
C VAL A 316 70.69 6.81 -29.33
N GLN A 317 69.88 7.85 -29.15
CA GLN A 317 70.15 9.17 -29.74
C GLN A 317 71.43 9.77 -29.18
N GLN A 318 71.63 9.73 -27.87
CA GLN A 318 72.84 10.24 -27.21
C GLN A 318 74.10 9.47 -27.60
N ILE A 319 74.02 8.14 -27.69
CA ILE A 319 75.13 7.31 -28.20
C ILE A 319 75.49 7.70 -29.64
N ARG A 320 74.50 8.13 -30.43
CA ARG A 320 74.68 8.57 -31.83
C ARG A 320 75.05 10.05 -31.98
N GLU A 321 75.07 10.83 -30.91
CA GLU A 321 75.48 12.23 -30.96
C GLU A 321 76.95 12.35 -31.38
N THR A 322 77.30 13.49 -31.98
CA THR A 322 78.65 13.76 -32.45
C THR A 322 79.67 13.63 -31.31
N ARG A 323 79.33 14.13 -30.12
CA ARG A 323 80.19 14.06 -28.92
C ARG A 323 80.54 12.62 -28.53
N ALA A 324 79.54 11.76 -28.38
CA ALA A 324 79.75 10.35 -28.02
C ALA A 324 80.53 9.61 -29.11
N LYS A 325 80.23 9.86 -30.39
CA LYS A 325 80.97 9.29 -31.52
C LYS A 325 82.45 9.65 -31.52
N MET A 326 82.81 10.90 -31.22
CA MET A 326 84.21 11.32 -31.18
C MET A 326 84.97 10.61 -30.04
N VAL A 327 84.36 10.53 -28.85
CA VAL A 327 84.91 9.80 -27.70
C VAL A 327 85.20 8.34 -28.06
N ILE A 328 84.20 7.65 -28.64
CA ILE A 328 84.31 6.25 -29.03
C ILE A 328 85.36 6.06 -30.14
N HIS A 329 85.46 7.00 -31.08
CA HIS A 329 86.45 6.91 -32.18
C HIS A 329 87.89 7.04 -31.68
N VAL A 330 88.16 7.95 -30.73
CA VAL A 330 89.48 8.07 -30.07
C VAL A 330 89.82 6.79 -29.30
N LEU A 331 88.88 6.27 -28.49
CA LEU A 331 89.06 5.01 -27.75
C LEU A 331 89.30 3.81 -28.68
N HIS A 332 88.70 3.82 -29.87
CA HIS A 332 88.91 2.81 -30.89
C HIS A 332 90.31 2.87 -31.51
N ILE A 333 90.81 4.07 -31.84
CA ILE A 333 92.16 4.30 -32.40
C ILE A 333 93.23 3.81 -31.41
N VAL A 334 93.06 4.12 -30.13
CA VAL A 334 94.02 3.76 -29.07
C VAL A 334 93.89 2.29 -28.60
N LYS A 335 92.87 1.56 -29.10
CA LYS A 335 92.55 0.18 -28.70
C LYS A 335 92.35 0.02 -27.19
N SER A 336 91.62 0.95 -26.58
CA SER A 336 91.31 0.94 -25.14
C SER A 336 90.53 -0.32 -24.72
N PRO A 337 90.76 -0.89 -23.52
CA PRO A 337 90.00 -2.03 -23.00
C PRO A 337 88.50 -1.74 -22.82
N VAL A 338 88.11 -0.46 -22.67
CA VAL A 338 86.71 -0.03 -22.52
C VAL A 338 85.88 -0.35 -23.78
N MET A 339 86.50 -0.44 -24.96
CA MET A 339 85.81 -0.66 -26.22
C MET A 339 85.09 -2.01 -26.33
N ALA A 340 85.64 -3.07 -25.71
CA ALA A 340 84.99 -4.38 -25.70
C ALA A 340 83.67 -4.34 -24.91
N ARG A 341 83.69 -3.70 -23.74
CA ARG A 341 82.52 -3.47 -22.90
C ARG A 341 81.50 -2.58 -23.60
N TRP A 342 81.93 -1.46 -24.18
CA TRP A 342 81.06 -0.55 -24.92
C TRP A 342 80.30 -1.24 -26.06
N ARG A 343 80.98 -2.02 -26.92
CA ARG A 343 80.33 -2.71 -28.04
C ARG A 343 79.26 -3.71 -27.58
N ALA A 344 79.54 -4.45 -26.50
CA ALA A 344 78.57 -5.39 -25.94
C ALA A 344 77.32 -4.66 -25.41
N LEU A 345 77.52 -3.51 -24.74
CA LEU A 345 76.43 -2.69 -24.22
C LEU A 345 75.63 -1.99 -25.32
N ASP A 346 76.28 -1.44 -26.34
CA ASP A 346 75.63 -0.79 -27.49
C ASP A 346 74.73 -1.76 -28.26
N MET A 347 75.18 -3.01 -28.43
CA MET A 347 74.36 -4.08 -29.02
C MET A 347 73.14 -4.40 -28.16
N LYS A 348 73.33 -4.61 -26.85
CA LYS A 348 72.20 -4.87 -25.91
C LYS A 348 71.20 -3.71 -25.86
N VAL A 349 71.68 -2.46 -25.84
CA VAL A 349 70.84 -1.26 -25.88
C VAL A 349 70.03 -1.21 -27.17
N THR A 350 70.65 -1.53 -28.31
CA THR A 350 69.96 -1.59 -29.61
C THR A 350 68.91 -2.69 -29.66
N ASP A 351 69.20 -3.87 -29.11
CA ASP A 351 68.25 -4.99 -29.03
C ASP A 351 67.05 -4.67 -28.13
N MET A 352 67.29 -4.13 -26.94
CA MET A 352 66.23 -3.68 -26.02
C MET A 352 65.39 -2.54 -26.61
N ALA A 353 66.00 -1.62 -27.35
CA ALA A 353 65.29 -0.56 -28.06
C ALA A 353 64.39 -1.12 -29.19
N ASN A 354 64.85 -2.15 -29.91
CA ASN A 354 64.06 -2.85 -30.92
C ASN A 354 62.89 -3.61 -30.29
N GLU A 355 63.14 -4.36 -29.20
CA GLU A 355 62.09 -5.07 -28.46
C GLU A 355 61.02 -4.11 -27.94
N ALA A 356 61.44 -3.04 -27.25
CA ALA A 356 60.51 -2.07 -26.67
C ALA A 356 59.61 -1.43 -27.75
N ARG A 357 60.20 -1.06 -28.89
CA ARG A 357 59.48 -0.46 -30.01
C ARG A 357 58.47 -1.43 -30.64
N ASP A 358 58.84 -2.69 -30.84
CA ASP A 358 57.94 -3.70 -31.41
C ASP A 358 56.78 -4.02 -30.44
N ASN A 359 57.09 -4.23 -29.16
CA ASN A 359 56.09 -4.46 -28.11
C ASN A 359 55.13 -3.29 -28.01
N ALA A 360 55.64 -2.05 -27.98
CA ALA A 360 54.82 -0.84 -27.96
C ALA A 360 53.93 -0.74 -29.20
N LYS A 361 54.46 -0.98 -30.41
CA LYS A 361 53.68 -0.95 -31.66
C LYS A 361 52.50 -1.92 -31.62
N TYR A 362 52.72 -3.17 -31.22
CA TYR A 362 51.65 -4.18 -31.15
C TYR A 362 50.64 -3.87 -30.05
N LEU A 363 51.08 -3.48 -28.85
CA LEU A 363 50.17 -3.11 -27.76
C LEU A 363 49.36 -1.84 -28.09
N TYR A 364 49.92 -0.90 -28.85
CA TYR A 364 49.21 0.29 -29.30
C TYR A 364 48.01 -0.06 -30.19
N THR A 365 48.09 -1.14 -30.99
CA THR A 365 46.93 -1.62 -31.77
C THR A 365 45.79 -2.15 -30.88
N LEU A 366 46.11 -2.59 -29.66
CA LEU A 366 45.15 -3.10 -28.69
C LEU A 366 44.40 -1.95 -27.99
N GLU A 367 45.00 -0.76 -27.89
CA GLU A 367 44.43 0.41 -27.22
C GLU A 367 43.02 0.73 -27.70
N LYS A 368 42.78 0.71 -29.02
CA LYS A 368 41.47 0.96 -29.63
C LYS A 368 40.36 0.03 -29.09
N TYR A 369 40.70 -1.21 -28.76
CA TYR A 369 39.76 -2.21 -28.24
C TYR A 369 39.74 -2.26 -26.71
N CYS A 370 40.78 -1.75 -26.04
CA CYS A 370 40.84 -1.59 -24.59
C CYS A 370 40.14 -0.32 -24.12
N GLU A 371 40.09 0.75 -24.92
CA GLU A 371 39.46 2.03 -24.54
C GLU A 371 37.98 1.90 -24.12
N PRO A 372 37.14 1.14 -24.85
CA PRO A 372 35.75 0.90 -24.45
C PRO A 372 35.62 0.22 -23.08
N LEU A 373 36.64 -0.52 -22.61
CA LEU A 373 36.60 -1.17 -21.30
C LEU A 373 36.62 -0.16 -20.15
N TYR A 374 37.10 1.08 -20.38
CA TYR A 374 37.14 2.14 -19.37
C TYR A 374 35.96 3.11 -19.49
N ARG A 375 35.35 3.20 -20.67
CA ARG A 375 34.32 4.23 -20.99
C ARG A 375 32.90 3.68 -21.06
N CYS A 376 32.73 2.50 -21.64
CA CYS A 376 31.41 1.97 -21.97
C CYS A 376 30.78 1.24 -20.80
N GLN A 377 29.44 1.13 -20.83
CA GLN A 377 28.71 0.21 -19.96
C GLN A 377 28.91 -1.24 -20.39
N PRO A 378 28.74 -2.23 -19.48
CA PRO A 378 29.02 -3.65 -19.76
C PRO A 378 28.36 -4.21 -21.03
N LEU A 379 27.13 -3.79 -21.35
CA LEU A 379 26.45 -4.27 -22.57
C LEU A 379 27.08 -3.74 -23.86
N ALA A 380 27.47 -2.47 -23.89
CA ALA A 380 28.13 -1.86 -25.05
C ALA A 380 29.57 -2.38 -25.26
N MET A 381 30.20 -2.93 -24.22
CA MET A 381 31.50 -3.59 -24.33
C MET A 381 31.43 -4.87 -25.18
N ILE A 382 30.29 -5.57 -25.17
CA ILE A 382 30.13 -6.90 -25.81
C ILE A 382 30.51 -6.84 -27.29
N ASP A 383 30.08 -5.80 -28.01
CA ASP A 383 30.31 -5.63 -29.44
C ASP A 383 31.80 -5.48 -29.79
N LYS A 384 32.63 -5.08 -28.83
CA LYS A 384 34.07 -4.82 -29.04
C LYS A 384 34.94 -6.00 -28.62
N LEU A 385 34.43 -6.93 -27.80
CA LEU A 385 35.19 -8.09 -27.30
C LEU A 385 35.71 -9.01 -28.42
N ALA A 386 34.93 -9.19 -29.49
CA ALA A 386 35.36 -10.01 -30.62
C ALA A 386 36.59 -9.41 -31.32
N GLY A 387 36.62 -8.09 -31.50
CA GLY A 387 37.77 -7.36 -32.03
C GLY A 387 38.98 -7.40 -31.09
N LEU A 388 38.75 -7.33 -29.77
CA LEU A 388 39.79 -7.43 -28.75
C LEU A 388 40.52 -8.79 -28.81
N ILE A 389 39.78 -9.90 -28.73
CA ILE A 389 40.36 -11.26 -28.78
C ILE A 389 41.01 -11.52 -30.14
N GLY A 390 40.40 -11.02 -31.23
CA GLY A 390 40.98 -11.09 -32.57
C GLY A 390 42.33 -10.39 -32.66
N THR A 391 42.48 -9.22 -32.05
CA THR A 391 43.74 -8.45 -32.02
C THR A 391 44.80 -9.14 -31.18
N ILE A 392 44.45 -9.69 -30.01
CA ILE A 392 45.38 -10.47 -29.17
C ILE A 392 45.90 -11.70 -29.91
N ARG A 393 45.03 -12.39 -30.66
CA ARG A 393 45.44 -13.50 -31.54
C ARG A 393 46.47 -13.04 -32.58
N LEU A 394 46.25 -11.90 -33.22
CA LEU A 394 47.21 -11.36 -34.19
C LEU A 394 48.55 -11.02 -33.55
N ILE A 395 48.55 -10.41 -32.37
CA ILE A 395 49.78 -10.09 -31.62
C ILE A 395 50.56 -11.38 -31.31
N TYR A 396 49.89 -12.42 -30.80
CA TYR A 396 50.53 -13.70 -30.46
C TYR A 396 51.15 -14.43 -31.66
N ASN A 397 50.52 -14.32 -32.84
CA ASN A 397 50.98 -14.97 -34.06
C ASN A 397 52.09 -14.18 -34.78
N TYR A 398 52.05 -12.84 -34.77
CA TYR A 398 52.91 -12.01 -35.63
C TYR A 398 53.95 -11.16 -34.90
N SER A 399 53.85 -10.95 -33.59
CA SER A 399 54.85 -10.17 -32.85
C SER A 399 56.19 -10.90 -32.75
N HIS A 400 57.28 -10.17 -32.95
CA HIS A 400 58.63 -10.71 -32.86
C HIS A 400 59.11 -10.85 -31.42
N TYR A 401 58.65 -10.00 -30.50
CA TYR A 401 59.10 -9.98 -29.10
C TYR A 401 57.95 -10.18 -28.09
N TYR A 402 56.68 -9.98 -28.49
CA TYR A 402 55.48 -10.14 -27.65
C TYR A 402 54.69 -11.43 -27.95
N TYR A 403 55.38 -12.57 -28.05
CA TYR A 403 54.73 -13.84 -28.43
C TYR A 403 54.79 -14.95 -27.39
N SER A 404 55.42 -14.72 -26.23
CA SER A 404 55.44 -15.74 -25.18
C SER A 404 54.05 -15.95 -24.58
N THR A 405 53.75 -17.19 -24.19
CA THR A 405 52.51 -17.55 -23.50
C THR A 405 52.33 -16.75 -22.21
N ALA A 406 53.43 -16.45 -21.50
CA ALA A 406 53.43 -15.63 -20.28
C ALA A 406 52.99 -14.18 -20.55
N LYS A 407 53.58 -13.50 -21.54
CA LYS A 407 53.23 -12.10 -21.90
C LYS A 407 51.77 -11.98 -22.36
N VAL A 408 51.28 -12.93 -23.16
CA VAL A 408 49.88 -12.93 -23.63
C VAL A 408 48.88 -13.27 -22.51
N SER A 409 49.23 -14.23 -21.65
CA SER A 409 48.38 -14.55 -20.48
C SER A 409 48.30 -13.36 -19.51
N SER A 410 49.42 -12.66 -19.29
CA SER A 410 49.46 -11.47 -18.44
C SER A 410 48.53 -10.35 -18.95
N ILE A 411 48.57 -10.01 -20.25
CA ILE A 411 47.67 -8.97 -20.79
C ILE A 411 46.19 -9.41 -20.73
N LEU A 412 45.89 -10.69 -20.96
CA LEU A 412 44.54 -11.23 -20.80
C LEU A 412 44.05 -11.12 -19.35
N VAL A 413 44.91 -11.38 -18.35
CA VAL A 413 44.60 -11.18 -16.92
C VAL A 413 44.34 -9.71 -16.60
N LYS A 414 45.12 -8.78 -17.16
CA LYS A 414 44.91 -7.33 -17.00
C LYS A 414 43.57 -6.89 -17.60
N ILE A 415 43.22 -7.39 -18.79
CA ILE A 415 41.92 -7.15 -19.43
C ILE A 415 40.79 -7.69 -18.57
N THR A 416 40.89 -8.93 -18.10
CA THR A 416 39.90 -9.53 -17.19
C THR A 416 39.71 -8.69 -15.94
N SER A 417 40.81 -8.23 -15.33
CA SER A 417 40.79 -7.41 -14.12
C SER A 417 40.12 -6.04 -14.37
N GLN A 418 40.35 -5.45 -15.54
CA GLN A 418 39.66 -4.22 -15.94
C GLN A 418 38.16 -4.44 -16.17
N ILE A 419 37.76 -5.52 -16.85
CA ILE A 419 36.34 -5.87 -17.04
C ILE A 419 35.62 -6.01 -15.68
N VAL A 420 36.25 -6.68 -14.71
CA VAL A 420 35.72 -6.79 -13.34
C VAL A 420 35.59 -5.42 -12.68
N THR A 421 36.61 -4.56 -12.82
CA THR A 421 36.62 -3.20 -12.25
C THR A 421 35.50 -2.34 -12.82
N SER A 422 35.29 -2.38 -14.14
CA SER A 422 34.22 -1.63 -14.81
C SER A 422 32.84 -2.19 -14.49
N CYS A 423 32.70 -3.50 -14.31
CA CYS A 423 31.45 -4.09 -13.80
C CYS A 423 31.16 -3.63 -12.37
N LYS A 424 32.17 -3.56 -11.49
CA LYS A 424 32.00 -3.04 -10.13
C LYS A 424 31.54 -1.58 -10.15
N SER A 425 32.19 -0.74 -10.94
CA SER A 425 31.83 0.69 -11.04
C SER A 425 30.44 0.90 -11.64
N TYR A 426 30.03 0.08 -12.62
CA TYR A 426 28.68 0.10 -13.17
C TYR A 426 27.60 -0.32 -12.17
N ILE A 427 27.88 -1.29 -11.30
CA ILE A 427 26.93 -1.73 -10.27
C ILE A 427 26.79 -0.66 -9.17
N SER A 428 27.91 -0.06 -8.72
CA SER A 428 27.95 0.88 -7.60
C SER A 428 27.83 2.37 -7.98
N ASP A 429 27.59 2.70 -9.25
CA ASP A 429 27.68 4.07 -9.79
C ASP A 429 28.97 4.78 -9.34
N ASN A 430 30.12 4.15 -9.64
CA ASN A 430 31.46 4.61 -9.21
C ASN A 430 31.65 4.72 -7.69
N GLY A 431 30.83 4.02 -6.90
CA GLY A 431 30.91 4.00 -5.43
C GLY A 431 30.05 5.07 -4.75
N GLU A 432 29.26 5.84 -5.50
CA GLU A 432 28.35 6.85 -4.94
C GLU A 432 27.05 6.24 -4.39
N SER A 433 26.62 5.09 -4.94
CA SER A 433 25.35 4.45 -4.59
C SER A 433 25.51 3.36 -3.54
N ASN A 434 24.68 3.40 -2.48
CA ASN A 434 24.55 2.29 -1.55
C ASN A 434 23.70 1.17 -2.17
N LEU A 435 24.33 0.02 -2.42
CA LEU A 435 23.70 -1.13 -3.09
C LEU A 435 22.47 -1.66 -2.36
N TRP A 436 22.41 -1.53 -1.03
CA TRP A 436 21.26 -2.00 -0.22
C TRP A 436 20.01 -1.11 -0.35
N LEU A 437 20.19 0.15 -0.78
CA LEU A 437 19.11 1.13 -0.92
C LEU A 437 18.61 1.28 -2.37
N MET A 438 19.33 0.68 -3.32
CA MET A 438 18.96 0.72 -4.74
C MET A 438 17.68 -0.09 -4.99
N PRO A 439 16.81 0.33 -5.94
CA PRO A 439 15.67 -0.48 -6.35
C PRO A 439 16.11 -1.89 -6.78
N LYS A 440 15.48 -2.92 -6.20
CA LYS A 440 15.89 -4.34 -6.35
C LYS A 440 15.92 -4.78 -7.82
N ASP A 441 14.93 -4.38 -8.62
CA ASP A 441 14.84 -4.69 -10.06
C ASP A 441 16.00 -4.10 -10.87
N MET A 442 16.36 -2.85 -10.57
CA MET A 442 17.46 -2.16 -11.22
C MET A 442 18.79 -2.83 -10.89
N LEU A 443 19.03 -3.15 -9.60
CA LEU A 443 20.24 -3.84 -9.17
C LEU A 443 20.35 -5.24 -9.79
N MET A 444 19.27 -6.03 -9.78
CA MET A 444 19.26 -7.35 -10.44
C MET A 444 19.59 -7.25 -11.94
N THR A 445 19.01 -6.30 -12.65
CA THR A 445 19.27 -6.08 -14.08
C THR A 445 20.74 -5.73 -14.32
N ARG A 446 21.32 -4.85 -13.49
CA ARG A 446 22.73 -4.48 -13.57
C ARG A 446 23.65 -5.69 -13.34
N LEU A 447 23.36 -6.51 -12.32
CA LEU A 447 24.12 -7.73 -12.02
C LEU A 447 24.05 -8.74 -13.18
N GLN A 448 22.86 -8.94 -13.75
CA GLN A 448 22.66 -9.83 -14.91
C GLN A 448 23.41 -9.34 -16.16
N ASN A 449 23.43 -8.03 -16.41
CA ASN A 449 24.21 -7.45 -17.53
C ASN A 449 25.71 -7.77 -17.39
N CYS A 450 26.27 -7.66 -16.17
CA CYS A 450 27.67 -8.02 -15.90
C CYS A 450 27.94 -9.51 -16.12
N ILE A 451 27.05 -10.39 -15.64
CA ILE A 451 27.17 -11.85 -15.85
C ILE A 451 27.11 -12.19 -17.36
N LYS A 452 26.22 -11.53 -18.12
CA LYS A 452 26.14 -11.71 -19.57
C LYS A 452 27.42 -11.28 -20.29
N LEU A 453 28.03 -10.18 -19.87
CA LEU A 453 29.34 -9.74 -20.39
C LEU A 453 30.41 -10.81 -20.14
N PHE A 454 30.49 -11.32 -18.90
CA PHE A 454 31.46 -12.36 -18.54
C PHE A 454 31.28 -13.64 -19.36
N GLN A 455 30.05 -14.13 -19.49
CA GLN A 455 29.72 -15.30 -20.30
C GLN A 455 30.12 -15.08 -21.76
N THR A 456 29.82 -13.91 -22.32
CA THR A 456 30.14 -13.61 -23.72
C THR A 456 31.65 -13.53 -23.95
N TYR A 457 32.42 -12.93 -23.03
CA TYR A 457 33.88 -12.88 -23.09
C TYR A 457 34.52 -14.27 -23.08
N ILE A 458 34.09 -15.13 -22.14
CA ILE A 458 34.58 -16.51 -22.04
C ILE A 458 34.20 -17.32 -23.30
N ASN A 459 32.95 -17.21 -23.76
CA ASN A 459 32.47 -17.90 -24.96
C ASN A 459 33.28 -17.48 -26.20
N LEU A 460 33.55 -16.19 -26.40
CA LEU A 460 34.35 -15.70 -27.52
C LEU A 460 35.80 -16.21 -27.47
N TYR A 461 36.39 -16.30 -26.28
CA TYR A 461 37.71 -16.90 -26.09
C TYR A 461 37.71 -18.39 -26.48
N GLN A 462 36.74 -19.16 -25.98
CA GLN A 462 36.62 -20.59 -26.28
C GLN A 462 36.35 -20.86 -27.76
N ILE A 463 35.48 -20.07 -28.40
CA ILE A 463 35.23 -20.15 -29.85
C ILE A 463 36.52 -19.87 -30.63
N THR A 464 37.29 -18.86 -30.23
CA THR A 464 38.55 -18.52 -30.90
C THR A 464 39.59 -19.62 -30.72
N LYS A 465 39.75 -20.17 -29.50
CA LYS A 465 40.60 -21.33 -29.20
C LYS A 465 40.26 -22.54 -30.08
N LYS A 466 38.96 -22.89 -30.19
CA LYS A 466 38.49 -23.99 -31.06
C LYS A 466 38.77 -23.74 -32.55
N LYS A 467 38.54 -22.51 -33.03
CA LYS A 467 38.81 -22.13 -34.43
C LYS A 467 40.29 -22.23 -34.80
N ILE A 468 41.19 -21.89 -33.86
CA ILE A 468 42.64 -21.97 -34.07
C ILE A 468 43.12 -23.43 -34.00
N ALA A 469 42.60 -24.23 -33.07
CA ALA A 469 42.91 -25.66 -33.01
C ALA A 469 42.54 -26.41 -34.32
N ALA A 470 41.51 -25.94 -35.03
CA ALA A 470 41.12 -26.49 -36.32
C ALA A 470 42.05 -26.08 -37.49
N LYS A 471 42.84 -25.00 -37.35
CA LYS A 471 43.75 -24.49 -38.40
C LYS A 471 45.20 -24.86 -38.06
N LYS A 472 45.81 -25.76 -38.84
CA LYS A 472 47.20 -26.22 -38.63
C LYS A 472 48.30 -25.15 -38.83
N ASN A 473 47.97 -23.97 -39.35
CA ASN A 473 48.95 -22.93 -39.72
C ASN A 473 49.15 -21.81 -38.67
N GLU A 474 48.47 -21.86 -37.53
CA GLU A 474 48.56 -20.84 -36.47
C GLU A 474 49.14 -21.47 -35.18
N ARG A 475 49.74 -20.63 -34.31
CA ARG A 475 50.26 -21.12 -33.01
C ARG A 475 49.10 -21.57 -32.12
N PRO A 476 49.26 -22.64 -31.32
CA PRO A 476 48.21 -23.11 -30.43
C PRO A 476 47.87 -22.02 -29.40
N PHE A 477 46.63 -21.54 -29.47
CA PHE A 477 46.08 -20.52 -28.57
C PHE A 477 45.50 -21.21 -27.33
N ASP A 478 46.37 -21.85 -26.55
CA ASP A 478 45.99 -22.63 -25.38
C ASP A 478 46.65 -22.05 -24.12
N PHE A 479 45.90 -21.21 -23.42
CA PHE A 479 46.30 -20.62 -22.15
C PHE A 479 45.41 -21.15 -21.01
N SER A 480 45.94 -21.13 -19.78
CA SER A 480 45.19 -21.54 -18.59
C SER A 480 43.99 -20.61 -18.36
N GLU A 481 42.79 -21.16 -18.55
CA GLU A 481 41.52 -20.44 -18.35
C GLU A 481 41.34 -20.02 -16.88
N MET A 482 41.82 -20.83 -15.93
CA MET A 482 41.76 -20.49 -14.50
C MET A 482 42.66 -19.30 -14.16
N TYR A 483 43.83 -19.21 -14.80
CA TYR A 483 44.72 -18.07 -14.61
C TYR A 483 44.11 -16.78 -15.18
N ILE A 484 43.52 -16.85 -16.38
CA ILE A 484 42.96 -15.68 -17.07
C ILE A 484 41.63 -15.22 -16.45
N PHE A 485 40.72 -16.16 -16.16
CA PHE A 485 39.33 -15.87 -15.79
C PHE A 485 39.01 -16.13 -14.32
N GLY A 486 39.97 -16.56 -13.48
CA GLY A 486 39.72 -16.86 -12.06
C GLY A 486 39.03 -15.73 -11.29
N LYS A 487 39.39 -14.47 -11.57
CA LYS A 487 38.72 -13.28 -11.00
C LYS A 487 37.27 -13.13 -11.47
N ILE A 488 36.98 -13.42 -12.74
CA ILE A 488 35.61 -13.42 -13.26
C ILE A 488 34.79 -14.53 -12.63
N PHE A 489 35.34 -15.74 -12.48
CA PHE A 489 34.60 -16.86 -11.88
C PHE A 489 34.20 -16.57 -10.44
N THR A 490 35.16 -16.15 -9.61
CA THR A 490 34.90 -15.79 -8.21
C THR A 490 33.94 -14.61 -8.08
N PHE A 491 34.11 -13.56 -8.87
CA PHE A 491 33.18 -12.42 -8.86
C PHE A 491 31.79 -12.80 -9.36
N ARG A 492 31.67 -13.59 -10.43
CA ARG A 492 30.39 -14.10 -10.94
C ARG A 492 29.64 -14.88 -9.88
N THR A 493 30.29 -15.82 -9.19
CA THR A 493 29.66 -16.57 -8.09
C THR A 493 29.13 -15.63 -7.02
N ARG A 494 29.89 -14.57 -6.66
CA ARG A 494 29.40 -13.55 -5.73
C ARG A 494 28.16 -12.81 -6.25
N LEU A 495 28.14 -12.42 -7.53
CA LEU A 495 26.95 -11.76 -8.13
C LEU A 495 25.74 -12.70 -8.17
N GLU A 496 25.94 -13.99 -8.47
CA GLU A 496 24.86 -15.00 -8.46
C GLU A 496 24.28 -15.16 -7.05
N LYS A 497 25.12 -15.20 -6.00
CA LYS A 497 24.66 -15.19 -4.59
C LYS A 497 23.84 -13.95 -4.24
N ILE A 498 24.26 -12.76 -4.69
CA ILE A 498 23.50 -11.52 -4.47
C ILE A 498 22.15 -11.55 -5.20
N ILE A 499 22.11 -12.05 -6.45
CA ILE A 499 20.86 -12.21 -7.20
C ILE A 499 19.93 -13.19 -6.47
N MET A 500 20.44 -14.31 -5.97
CA MET A 500 19.64 -15.26 -5.19
C MET A 500 19.08 -14.61 -3.92
N MET A 501 19.89 -13.88 -3.17
CA MET A 501 19.44 -13.14 -1.98
C MET A 501 18.32 -12.14 -2.32
N LEU A 502 18.46 -11.36 -3.39
CA LEU A 502 17.43 -10.42 -3.85
C LEU A 502 16.16 -11.15 -4.35
N THR A 503 16.30 -12.35 -4.88
CA THR A 503 15.18 -13.19 -5.33
C THR A 503 14.40 -13.74 -4.14
N ILE A 504 15.09 -14.22 -3.11
CA ILE A 504 14.49 -14.63 -1.83
C ILE A 504 13.74 -13.45 -1.19
N ASP A 505 14.37 -12.28 -1.13
CA ASP A 505 13.76 -11.05 -0.60
C ASP A 505 12.49 -10.63 -1.38
N LYS A 506 12.42 -10.91 -2.69
CA LYS A 506 11.19 -10.75 -3.47
C LYS A 506 10.17 -11.86 -3.22
N GLU A 507 10.61 -13.11 -3.10
CA GLU A 507 9.75 -14.28 -2.81
C GLU A 507 9.01 -14.07 -1.48
N PHE A 508 9.65 -13.48 -0.47
CA PHE A 508 9.07 -13.22 0.84
C PHE A 508 8.30 -11.88 0.94
N SER A 509 8.35 -11.00 -0.08
CA SER A 509 7.66 -9.71 -0.06
C SER A 509 6.13 -9.78 0.14
N PRO A 510 5.40 -10.77 -0.41
CA PRO A 510 3.95 -10.89 -0.18
C PRO A 510 3.58 -11.17 1.28
N LEU A 511 4.50 -11.70 2.10
CA LEU A 511 4.23 -11.99 3.51
C LEU A 511 3.94 -10.73 4.34
N GLU A 512 4.46 -9.57 3.93
CA GLU A 512 4.19 -8.29 4.59
C GLU A 512 2.74 -7.81 4.40
N GLN A 513 2.06 -8.29 3.36
CA GLN A 513 0.68 -7.92 3.03
C GLN A 513 -0.32 -8.98 3.47
N CYS A 514 0.16 -10.09 4.03
CA CYS A 514 -0.66 -11.21 4.45
C CYS A 514 -1.33 -10.91 5.81
N SER A 515 -2.66 -10.86 5.83
CA SER A 515 -3.45 -10.56 7.04
C SER A 515 -3.80 -11.80 7.88
N VAL A 516 -3.06 -12.90 7.75
CA VAL A 516 -3.33 -14.13 8.51
C VAL A 516 -2.74 -14.00 9.92
N GLU A 517 -3.55 -14.26 10.95
CA GLU A 517 -3.11 -14.19 12.35
C GLU A 517 -1.91 -15.11 12.61
N GLY A 518 -0.84 -14.57 13.21
CA GLY A 518 0.41 -15.31 13.46
C GLY A 518 1.46 -15.19 12.36
N MET A 519 1.11 -14.64 11.19
CA MET A 519 2.08 -14.42 10.09
C MET A 519 3.11 -13.34 10.45
N ASP A 520 2.74 -12.37 11.29
CA ASP A 520 3.61 -11.26 11.73
C ASP A 520 4.93 -11.75 12.35
N LEU A 521 4.90 -12.87 13.09
CA LEU A 521 6.10 -13.44 13.69
C LEU A 521 7.08 -13.94 12.63
N HIS A 522 6.58 -14.59 11.58
CA HIS A 522 7.41 -15.10 10.48
C HIS A 522 7.96 -13.96 9.61
N THR A 523 7.14 -12.95 9.34
CA THR A 523 7.55 -11.72 8.63
C THR A 523 8.62 -10.96 9.42
N ALA A 524 8.44 -10.79 10.74
CA ALA A 524 9.42 -10.14 11.61
C ALA A 524 10.73 -10.93 11.71
N ARG A 525 10.65 -12.28 11.74
CA ARG A 525 11.84 -13.16 11.68
C ARG A 525 12.60 -12.97 10.38
N PHE A 526 11.92 -12.98 9.22
CA PHE A 526 12.57 -12.74 7.92
C PHE A 526 13.22 -11.36 7.86
N ALA A 527 12.51 -10.31 8.29
CA ALA A 527 13.04 -8.95 8.36
C ALA A 527 14.30 -8.86 9.25
N THR A 528 14.34 -9.63 10.35
CA THR A 528 15.51 -9.72 11.23
C THR A 528 16.68 -10.42 10.54
N LEU A 529 16.45 -11.51 9.82
CA LEU A 529 17.50 -12.20 9.03
C LEU A 529 18.12 -11.27 7.99
N MET A 530 17.29 -10.56 7.21
CA MET A 530 17.75 -9.59 6.22
C MET A 530 18.49 -8.40 6.86
N ASN A 531 18.00 -7.90 8.00
CA ASN A 531 18.67 -6.83 8.73
C ASN A 531 20.01 -7.26 9.33
N ASN A 532 20.16 -8.52 9.74
CA ASN A 532 21.44 -9.03 10.25
C ASN A 532 22.53 -9.04 9.16
N LEU A 533 22.18 -9.38 7.92
CA LEU A 533 23.08 -9.26 6.78
C LEU A 533 23.42 -7.79 6.47
N ARG A 534 22.42 -6.89 6.52
CA ARG A 534 22.61 -5.47 6.25
C ARG A 534 23.48 -4.76 7.30
N LYS A 535 23.27 -5.06 8.59
CA LYS A 535 23.96 -4.42 9.72
C LYS A 535 25.46 -4.69 9.77
N LYS A 536 25.91 -5.82 9.23
CA LYS A 536 27.33 -6.18 9.20
C LYS A 536 28.16 -5.31 8.24
N GLY A 537 27.53 -4.53 7.36
CA GLY A 537 28.21 -3.48 6.58
C GLY A 537 29.22 -4.02 5.56
N PHE A 538 29.08 -5.26 5.12
CA PHE A 538 29.98 -5.83 4.13
C PHE A 538 29.86 -5.11 2.78
N ASP A 539 31.01 -4.90 2.12
CA ASP A 539 31.02 -4.60 0.69
C ASP A 539 30.57 -5.84 -0.09
N LEU A 540 29.34 -5.80 -0.61
CA LEU A 540 28.74 -6.88 -1.39
C LEU A 540 29.58 -7.27 -2.61
N LEU A 541 30.28 -6.31 -3.23
CA LEU A 541 31.06 -6.54 -4.45
C LEU A 541 32.49 -7.04 -4.16
N ASN A 542 32.87 -7.13 -2.88
CA ASN A 542 34.15 -7.70 -2.49
C ASN A 542 34.10 -9.23 -2.45
N TYR A 543 34.38 -9.83 -3.60
CA TYR A 543 34.47 -11.28 -3.79
C TYR A 543 35.64 -11.97 -3.07
N ARG A 544 36.56 -11.23 -2.43
CA ARG A 544 37.66 -11.82 -1.64
C ARG A 544 37.28 -12.08 -0.18
N ASN A 545 36.18 -11.49 0.28
CA ASN A 545 35.75 -11.62 1.66
C ASN A 545 34.96 -12.93 1.85
N LEU A 546 35.62 -13.97 2.36
CA LEU A 546 35.02 -15.27 2.65
C LEU A 546 34.02 -15.22 3.82
N ALA A 547 34.12 -14.24 4.72
CA ALA A 547 33.18 -14.12 5.85
C ALA A 547 31.74 -13.84 5.38
N PHE A 548 31.58 -13.16 4.24
CA PHE A 548 30.26 -13.00 3.62
C PHE A 548 29.71 -14.34 3.12
N ASP A 549 30.56 -15.22 2.58
CA ASP A 549 30.10 -16.51 2.06
C ASP A 549 29.60 -17.39 3.19
N GLU A 550 30.28 -17.43 4.34
CA GLU A 550 29.83 -18.15 5.54
C GLU A 550 28.50 -17.60 6.09
N ASP A 551 28.36 -16.27 6.15
CA ASP A 551 27.11 -15.65 6.61
C ASP A 551 25.96 -15.82 5.61
N TYR A 552 26.26 -15.86 4.31
CA TYR A 552 25.30 -16.16 3.26
C TYR A 552 24.80 -17.61 3.34
N ASP A 553 25.71 -18.57 3.53
CA ASP A 553 25.34 -19.99 3.65
C ASP A 553 24.48 -20.21 4.92
N ARG A 554 24.86 -19.58 6.05
CA ARG A 554 24.02 -19.58 7.27
C ARG A 554 22.67 -18.91 7.05
N PHE A 555 22.60 -17.83 6.28
CA PHE A 555 21.34 -17.18 5.92
C PHE A 555 20.44 -18.13 5.12
N LEU A 556 20.98 -18.87 4.15
CA LEU A 556 20.21 -19.85 3.39
C LEU A 556 19.65 -20.96 4.29
N GLU A 557 20.44 -21.49 5.22
CA GLU A 557 19.98 -22.49 6.20
C GLU A 557 18.81 -21.96 7.04
N LEU A 558 18.91 -20.71 7.52
CA LEU A 558 17.85 -20.06 8.31
C LEU A 558 16.60 -19.74 7.48
N VAL A 559 16.77 -19.41 6.20
CA VAL A 559 15.65 -19.22 5.27
C VAL A 559 14.94 -20.54 5.00
N ASP A 560 15.66 -21.64 4.81
CA ASP A 560 15.06 -22.97 4.60
C ASP A 560 14.35 -23.49 5.86
N ASP A 561 14.88 -23.23 7.05
CA ASP A 561 14.17 -23.46 8.31
C ASP A 561 12.88 -22.63 8.38
N LEU A 562 12.93 -21.35 8.01
CA LEU A 562 11.74 -20.50 7.96
C LEU A 562 10.71 -21.00 6.93
N LYS A 563 11.14 -21.45 5.75
CA LYS A 563 10.26 -22.09 4.74
C LYS A 563 9.56 -23.32 5.33
N SER A 564 10.30 -24.17 6.01
CA SER A 564 9.78 -25.37 6.69
C SER A 564 8.80 -24.99 7.82
N GLN A 565 9.08 -23.94 8.58
CA GLN A 565 8.19 -23.42 9.61
C GLN A 565 6.90 -22.85 9.02
N LEU A 566 6.97 -22.11 7.91
CA LEU A 566 5.81 -21.59 7.20
C LEU A 566 4.91 -22.71 6.65
N GLN A 567 5.50 -23.78 6.13
CA GLN A 567 4.74 -24.96 5.70
C GLN A 567 4.04 -25.64 6.88
N LYS A 568 4.73 -25.81 8.03
CA LYS A 568 4.12 -26.32 9.27
C LYS A 568 3.00 -25.41 9.76
N PHE A 569 3.20 -24.10 9.72
CA PHE A 569 2.21 -23.10 10.11
C PHE A 569 0.96 -23.20 9.23
N MET A 570 1.12 -23.27 7.90
CA MET A 570 0.01 -23.51 6.97
C MET A 570 -0.78 -24.77 7.36
N ASN A 571 -0.09 -25.90 7.55
CA ASN A 571 -0.75 -27.16 7.91
C ASN A 571 -1.50 -27.07 9.26
N MET A 572 -0.91 -26.42 10.27
CA MET A 572 -1.57 -26.22 11.57
C MET A 572 -2.82 -25.33 11.46
N THR A 573 -2.72 -24.18 10.77
CA THR A 573 -3.87 -23.28 10.58
C THR A 573 -5.03 -23.96 9.83
N LEU A 574 -4.74 -24.86 8.89
CA LEU A 574 -5.76 -25.63 8.19
C LEU A 574 -6.39 -26.73 9.07
N ILE A 575 -5.64 -27.29 10.02
CA ILE A 575 -6.17 -28.29 10.97
C ILE A 575 -7.14 -27.65 11.97
N ASP A 576 -6.82 -26.45 12.45
CA ASP A 576 -7.62 -25.73 13.46
C ASP A 576 -9.02 -25.35 12.95
N LEU A 577 -9.17 -25.15 11.64
CA LEU A 577 -10.45 -24.86 11.00
C LEU A 577 -11.31 -26.13 10.91
N ARG A 578 -12.60 -26.08 11.28
CA ARG A 578 -13.45 -27.28 11.29
C ARG A 578 -14.04 -27.63 9.94
N HIS A 579 -14.51 -26.62 9.20
CA HIS A 579 -15.28 -26.83 7.98
C HIS A 579 -14.43 -26.76 6.71
N SER A 580 -14.81 -27.53 5.69
CA SER A 580 -14.11 -27.55 4.39
C SER A 580 -14.11 -26.18 3.70
N LEU A 581 -15.20 -25.40 3.80
CA LEU A 581 -15.28 -24.05 3.22
C LEU A 581 -14.30 -23.06 3.85
N ASP A 582 -14.20 -23.05 5.18
CA ASP A 582 -13.26 -22.15 5.87
C ASP A 582 -11.81 -22.51 5.52
N ARG A 583 -11.52 -23.81 5.40
CA ARG A 583 -10.20 -24.31 4.95
C ARG A 583 -9.91 -23.91 3.51
N LEU A 584 -10.90 -23.90 2.62
CA LEU A 584 -10.75 -23.41 1.24
C LEU A 584 -10.45 -21.92 1.19
N ASP A 585 -11.18 -21.11 1.96
CA ASP A 585 -10.96 -19.67 2.01
C ASP A 585 -9.57 -19.33 2.56
N MET A 586 -9.12 -20.06 3.59
CA MET A 586 -7.76 -19.94 4.12
C MET A 586 -6.70 -20.40 3.10
N MET A 587 -6.93 -21.54 2.42
CA MET A 587 -6.03 -22.04 1.37
C MET A 587 -5.89 -21.06 0.21
N ASN A 588 -6.98 -20.41 -0.19
CA ASN A 588 -6.95 -19.38 -1.22
C ASN A 588 -6.09 -18.17 -0.80
N ARG A 589 -6.08 -17.80 0.48
CA ARG A 589 -5.17 -16.76 1.00
C ARG A 589 -3.70 -17.20 0.91
N PHE A 590 -3.38 -18.45 1.26
CA PHE A 590 -2.02 -18.98 1.10
C PHE A 590 -1.60 -19.10 -0.38
N ASN A 591 -2.52 -19.51 -1.25
CA ASN A 591 -2.30 -19.60 -2.69
C ASN A 591 -2.04 -18.22 -3.32
N ALA A 592 -2.68 -17.16 -2.82
CA ALA A 592 -2.45 -15.78 -3.26
C ALA A 592 -1.02 -15.28 -2.98
N LEU A 593 -0.31 -15.87 -2.01
CA LEU A 593 1.09 -15.53 -1.72
C LEU A 593 2.05 -16.03 -2.81
N ASN A 594 1.63 -17.00 -3.64
CA ASN A 594 2.42 -17.56 -4.74
C ASN A 594 3.82 -18.07 -4.32
N LEU A 595 3.90 -18.64 -3.12
CA LEU A 595 5.14 -19.18 -2.56
C LEU A 595 5.35 -20.61 -3.07
N SER A 596 6.45 -20.82 -3.79
CA SER A 596 6.73 -22.09 -4.49
C SER A 596 6.93 -23.28 -3.55
N PHE A 597 7.35 -23.02 -2.32
CA PHE A 597 7.63 -24.03 -1.30
C PHE A 597 6.42 -24.43 -0.45
N LEU A 598 5.28 -23.73 -0.57
CA LEU A 598 4.06 -24.17 0.09
C LEU A 598 3.44 -25.30 -0.73
N ASP A 599 3.26 -26.47 -0.12
CA ASP A 599 2.62 -27.63 -0.77
C ASP A 599 1.10 -27.44 -0.86
N ILE A 600 0.71 -26.53 -1.76
CA ILE A 600 -0.69 -26.13 -1.96
C ILE A 600 -1.51 -27.31 -2.49
N GLU A 601 -0.94 -28.18 -3.34
CA GLU A 601 -1.66 -29.33 -3.91
C GLU A 601 -1.95 -30.39 -2.83
N GLU A 602 -0.99 -30.72 -1.96
CA GLU A 602 -1.25 -31.59 -0.80
C GLU A 602 -2.30 -30.97 0.13
N GLY A 603 -2.23 -29.65 0.33
CA GLY A 603 -3.23 -28.89 1.08
C GLY A 603 -4.66 -29.06 0.54
N TYR A 604 -4.87 -28.90 -0.76
CA TYR A 604 -6.19 -29.10 -1.38
C TYR A 604 -6.65 -30.56 -1.35
N MET A 605 -5.74 -31.52 -1.46
CA MET A 605 -6.05 -32.95 -1.29
C MET A 605 -6.54 -33.25 0.13
N ASN A 606 -5.92 -32.64 1.15
CA ASN A 606 -6.37 -32.75 2.54
C ASN A 606 -7.76 -32.14 2.74
N ILE A 607 -8.04 -31.00 2.11
CA ILE A 607 -9.38 -30.38 2.15
C ILE A 607 -10.42 -31.30 1.49
N LEU A 608 -10.09 -31.94 0.36
CA LEU A 608 -10.98 -32.89 -0.30
C LEU A 608 -11.32 -34.09 0.59
N ASN A 609 -10.35 -34.61 1.35
CA ASN A 609 -10.59 -35.68 2.31
C ASN A 609 -11.54 -35.26 3.44
N ILE A 610 -11.39 -34.02 3.93
CA ILE A 610 -12.26 -33.46 4.98
C ILE A 610 -13.67 -33.25 4.45
N TYR A 611 -13.81 -32.71 3.24
CA TYR A 611 -15.11 -32.60 2.58
C TYR A 611 -15.76 -33.98 2.37
N SER A 612 -14.98 -35.03 2.06
CA SER A 612 -15.52 -36.40 2.02
C SER A 612 -16.09 -36.86 3.36
N LEU A 613 -15.45 -36.52 4.47
CA LEU A 613 -15.95 -36.84 5.82
C LEU A 613 -17.20 -36.02 6.17
N GLU A 614 -17.24 -34.75 5.79
CA GLU A 614 -18.43 -33.90 5.94
C GLU A 614 -19.61 -34.43 5.13
N LEU A 615 -19.36 -34.90 3.91
CA LEU A 615 -20.37 -35.51 3.07
C LEU A 615 -20.93 -36.79 3.71
N ASP A 616 -20.06 -37.65 4.23
CA ASP A 616 -20.46 -38.86 4.94
C ASP A 616 -21.28 -38.50 6.22
N HIS A 617 -20.90 -37.42 6.92
CA HIS A 617 -21.68 -36.91 8.06
C HIS A 617 -23.06 -36.39 7.65
N MET A 618 -23.16 -35.61 6.57
CA MET A 618 -24.44 -35.09 6.06
C MET A 618 -25.37 -36.22 5.59
N MET A 619 -24.81 -37.26 4.97
CA MET A 619 -25.56 -38.48 4.64
C MET A 619 -26.11 -39.17 5.89
N SER A 620 -25.33 -39.22 6.98
CA SER A 620 -25.78 -39.79 8.25
C SER A 620 -26.90 -38.96 8.91
N ILE A 621 -26.83 -37.63 8.86
CA ILE A 621 -27.90 -36.76 9.37
C ILE A 621 -29.16 -36.99 8.55
N TYR A 622 -29.04 -37.06 7.22
CA TYR A 622 -30.18 -37.31 6.35
C TYR A 622 -30.88 -38.64 6.68
N GLU A 623 -30.14 -39.75 6.79
CA GLU A 623 -30.75 -41.05 7.09
C GLU A 623 -31.39 -41.12 8.47
N ARG A 624 -30.82 -40.42 9.46
CA ARG A 624 -31.36 -40.37 10.83
C ARG A 624 -32.64 -39.54 10.91
N ASP A 625 -32.66 -38.38 10.26
CA ASP A 625 -33.68 -37.35 10.47
C ASP A 625 -34.70 -37.26 9.30
N LYS A 626 -34.64 -38.13 8.28
CA LYS A 626 -35.54 -38.08 7.10
C LYS A 626 -37.03 -38.19 7.39
N GLU A 627 -37.42 -38.90 8.45
CA GLU A 627 -38.84 -39.11 8.80
C GLU A 627 -39.42 -37.89 9.53
N ASP A 628 -38.61 -37.26 10.37
CA ASP A 628 -38.95 -36.06 11.13
C ASP A 628 -37.77 -35.09 11.21
N PRO A 629 -37.55 -34.27 10.16
CA PRO A 629 -36.41 -33.37 10.14
C PRO A 629 -36.62 -32.21 11.11
N ALA A 630 -35.52 -31.69 11.65
CA ALA A 630 -35.56 -30.49 12.47
C ALA A 630 -35.93 -29.27 11.60
N ILE A 631 -37.16 -28.79 11.77
CA ILE A 631 -37.71 -27.66 11.01
C ILE A 631 -37.55 -26.36 11.84
N PRO A 632 -37.16 -25.23 11.23
CA PRO A 632 -37.08 -23.96 11.93
C PRO A 632 -38.43 -23.49 12.47
N TRP A 633 -38.40 -22.68 13.54
CA TRP A 633 -39.61 -22.15 14.18
C TRP A 633 -40.51 -21.40 13.19
N ASN A 634 -41.82 -21.60 13.28
CA ASN A 634 -42.86 -21.04 12.40
C ASN A 634 -42.84 -21.48 10.92
N LEU A 635 -42.05 -22.50 10.54
CA LEU A 635 -42.23 -23.15 9.24
C LEU A 635 -43.28 -24.27 9.36
N PRO A 636 -44.25 -24.34 8.43
CA PRO A 636 -45.14 -25.48 8.33
C PRO A 636 -44.40 -26.78 8.01
N PRO A 637 -44.97 -27.96 8.32
CA PRO A 637 -44.26 -29.23 8.25
C PRO A 637 -43.84 -29.63 6.83
N MET A 638 -44.69 -29.51 5.81
CA MET A 638 -44.28 -29.91 4.44
C MET A 638 -43.28 -28.92 3.84
N ALA A 639 -43.53 -27.62 4.02
CA ALA A 639 -42.60 -26.58 3.55
C ALA A 639 -41.24 -26.67 4.26
N GLY A 640 -41.24 -27.00 5.56
CA GLY A 640 -40.03 -27.22 6.37
C GLY A 640 -39.22 -28.41 5.91
N ARG A 641 -39.86 -29.55 5.62
CA ARG A 641 -39.21 -30.75 5.08
C ARG A 641 -38.53 -30.48 3.74
N ILE A 642 -39.22 -29.79 2.82
CA ILE A 642 -38.65 -29.39 1.52
C ILE A 642 -37.48 -28.42 1.70
N TYR A 643 -37.63 -27.42 2.58
CA TYR A 643 -36.57 -26.47 2.88
C TYR A 643 -35.32 -27.16 3.45
N TRP A 644 -35.49 -28.11 4.37
CA TRP A 644 -34.41 -28.87 4.98
C TRP A 644 -33.61 -29.68 3.93
N VAL A 645 -34.30 -30.41 3.06
CA VAL A 645 -33.65 -31.18 1.96
C VAL A 645 -32.88 -30.25 1.02
N ARG A 646 -33.48 -29.10 0.65
CA ARG A 646 -32.82 -28.13 -0.24
C ARG A 646 -31.64 -27.43 0.43
N HIS A 647 -31.75 -27.12 1.72
CA HIS A 647 -30.66 -26.56 2.50
C HIS A 647 -29.47 -27.52 2.55
N MET A 648 -29.72 -28.82 2.82
CA MET A 648 -28.69 -29.85 2.75
C MET A 648 -28.04 -29.92 1.37
N LEU A 649 -28.84 -29.92 0.30
CA LEU A 649 -28.33 -29.95 -1.08
C LEU A 649 -27.41 -28.77 -1.38
N ASN A 650 -27.81 -27.55 -1.00
CA ASN A 650 -26.99 -26.36 -1.18
C ASN A 650 -25.71 -26.41 -0.34
N HIS A 651 -25.78 -26.92 0.88
CA HIS A 651 -24.62 -27.06 1.77
C HIS A 651 -23.57 -28.03 1.21
N ILE A 652 -23.97 -29.17 0.65
CA ILE A 652 -23.02 -30.11 0.03
C ILE A 652 -22.52 -29.62 -1.34
N ALA A 653 -23.28 -28.77 -2.04
CA ALA A 653 -22.91 -28.29 -3.36
C ALA A 653 -21.78 -27.25 -3.35
N GLU A 654 -21.85 -26.27 -2.44
CA GLU A 654 -20.93 -25.13 -2.40
C GLU A 654 -19.44 -25.52 -2.32
N PRO A 655 -18.99 -26.43 -1.42
CA PRO A 655 -17.58 -26.80 -1.31
C PRO A 655 -17.06 -27.50 -2.57
N LEU A 656 -17.87 -28.36 -3.19
CA LEU A 656 -17.49 -29.09 -4.40
C LEU A 656 -17.31 -28.14 -5.60
N PHE A 657 -18.24 -27.20 -5.79
CA PHE A 657 -18.14 -26.25 -6.89
C PHE A 657 -16.95 -25.29 -6.72
N ARG A 658 -16.67 -24.83 -5.49
CA ARG A 658 -15.47 -24.03 -5.22
C ARG A 658 -14.18 -24.80 -5.49
N LEU A 659 -14.06 -26.03 -4.99
CA LEU A 659 -12.91 -26.90 -5.27
C LEU A 659 -12.71 -27.11 -6.78
N GLN A 660 -13.79 -27.29 -7.54
CA GLN A 660 -13.72 -27.47 -8.99
C GLN A 660 -13.27 -26.19 -9.72
N LYS A 661 -13.68 -25.01 -9.22
CA LYS A 661 -13.31 -23.71 -9.78
C LYS A 661 -11.86 -23.35 -9.46
N ASP A 662 -11.45 -23.49 -8.20
CA ASP A 662 -10.17 -22.99 -7.71
C ASP A 662 -9.03 -23.92 -8.13
N ARG A 663 -9.22 -25.25 -8.08
CA ARG A 663 -8.21 -26.25 -8.47
C ARG A 663 -8.83 -27.47 -9.17
N PRO A 664 -9.03 -27.43 -10.49
CA PRO A 664 -9.57 -28.57 -11.25
C PRO A 664 -8.60 -29.76 -11.34
N SER A 665 -7.31 -29.59 -11.05
CA SER A 665 -6.31 -30.67 -10.99
C SER A 665 -6.68 -31.72 -9.95
N VAL A 666 -7.03 -31.27 -8.74
CA VAL A 666 -7.38 -32.09 -7.59
C VAL A 666 -8.65 -32.90 -7.86
N MET A 667 -9.62 -32.36 -8.60
CA MET A 667 -10.85 -33.10 -8.96
C MET A 667 -10.62 -34.24 -9.97
N LYS A 668 -9.55 -34.20 -10.76
CA LYS A 668 -9.23 -35.25 -11.74
C LYS A 668 -8.58 -36.48 -11.11
N THR A 669 -8.11 -36.36 -9.86
CA THR A 669 -7.55 -37.47 -9.07
C THR A 669 -8.60 -38.58 -8.85
N PRO A 670 -8.17 -39.83 -8.59
CA PRO A 670 -9.12 -40.91 -8.31
C PRO A 670 -9.96 -40.61 -7.05
N GLU A 671 -9.40 -39.94 -6.05
CA GLU A 671 -10.09 -39.48 -4.85
C GLU A 671 -11.16 -38.43 -5.20
N GLY A 672 -10.82 -37.43 -6.02
CA GLY A 672 -11.75 -36.38 -6.46
C GLY A 672 -12.94 -36.94 -7.24
N LYS A 673 -12.69 -37.90 -8.14
CA LYS A 673 -13.75 -38.61 -8.87
C LYS A 673 -14.65 -39.41 -7.94
N ARG A 674 -14.08 -40.07 -6.91
CA ARG A 674 -14.84 -40.84 -5.92
C ARG A 674 -15.77 -39.94 -5.11
N VAL A 675 -15.28 -38.79 -4.64
CA VAL A 675 -16.07 -37.81 -3.88
C VAL A 675 -17.18 -37.22 -4.75
N THR A 676 -16.86 -36.86 -6.01
CA THR A 676 -17.85 -36.35 -6.98
C THR A 676 -18.96 -37.37 -7.24
N TYR A 677 -18.61 -38.65 -7.39
CA TYR A 677 -19.61 -39.71 -7.55
C TYR A 677 -20.54 -39.85 -6.33
N ARG A 678 -19.98 -39.82 -5.12
CA ARG A 678 -20.78 -39.86 -3.88
C ARG A 678 -21.71 -38.65 -3.76
N TYR A 679 -21.20 -37.46 -4.04
CA TYR A 679 -22.00 -36.23 -4.10
C TYR A 679 -23.15 -36.37 -5.09
N ASN A 680 -22.88 -36.77 -6.33
CA ASN A 680 -23.94 -36.89 -7.35
C ASN A 680 -25.02 -37.88 -6.94
N LYS A 681 -24.64 -39.00 -6.32
CA LYS A 681 -25.59 -40.00 -5.79
C LYS A 681 -26.45 -39.41 -4.68
N PHE A 682 -25.85 -38.69 -3.71
CA PHE A 682 -26.58 -38.10 -2.60
C PHE A 682 -27.46 -36.92 -3.03
N ALA A 683 -26.93 -36.04 -3.89
CA ALA A 683 -27.67 -34.93 -4.49
C ALA A 683 -28.91 -35.41 -5.26
N PHE A 684 -28.80 -36.54 -6.00
CA PHE A 684 -29.95 -37.15 -6.66
C PHE A 684 -31.01 -37.63 -5.67
N VAL A 685 -30.60 -38.26 -4.56
CA VAL A 685 -31.53 -38.69 -3.50
C VAL A 685 -32.25 -37.48 -2.90
N LEU A 686 -31.54 -36.41 -2.55
CA LEU A 686 -32.14 -35.19 -2.01
C LEU A 686 -33.13 -34.55 -3.00
N ALA A 687 -32.73 -34.36 -4.25
CA ALA A 687 -33.60 -33.80 -5.28
C ALA A 687 -34.87 -34.65 -5.51
N LYS A 688 -34.73 -35.98 -5.49
CA LYS A 688 -35.87 -36.90 -5.59
C LYS A 688 -36.81 -36.75 -4.38
N THR A 689 -36.27 -36.68 -3.17
CA THR A 689 -37.04 -36.53 -1.93
C THR A 689 -37.80 -35.19 -1.90
N GLU A 690 -37.19 -34.11 -2.40
CA GLU A 690 -37.86 -32.81 -2.53
C GLU A 690 -39.14 -32.91 -3.38
N VAL A 691 -39.04 -33.57 -4.55
CA VAL A 691 -40.18 -33.81 -5.44
C VAL A 691 -41.23 -34.70 -4.77
N LEU A 692 -40.81 -35.74 -4.05
CA LEU A 692 -41.73 -36.64 -3.35
C LEU A 692 -42.56 -35.91 -2.28
N TYR A 693 -41.93 -35.05 -1.47
CA TYR A 693 -42.67 -34.23 -0.49
C TYR A 693 -43.62 -33.24 -1.17
N HIS A 694 -43.20 -32.63 -2.28
CA HIS A 694 -44.08 -31.72 -3.02
C HIS A 694 -45.30 -32.45 -3.61
N VAL A 695 -45.12 -33.65 -4.15
CA VAL A 695 -46.23 -34.50 -4.63
C VAL A 695 -47.12 -34.97 -3.48
N ALA A 696 -46.55 -35.32 -2.34
CA ALA A 696 -47.33 -35.71 -1.15
C ALA A 696 -48.20 -34.55 -0.65
N TRP A 697 -47.62 -33.35 -0.57
CA TRP A 697 -48.35 -32.12 -0.27
C TRP A 697 -49.47 -31.88 -1.28
N PHE A 698 -49.22 -32.01 -2.59
CA PHE A 698 -50.27 -31.86 -3.61
C PHE A 698 -51.49 -32.77 -3.37
N LYS A 699 -51.27 -34.02 -2.95
CA LYS A 699 -52.36 -34.97 -2.67
C LYS A 699 -53.16 -34.61 -1.42
N SER A 700 -52.53 -34.06 -0.38
CA SER A 700 -53.22 -33.68 0.86
C SER A 700 -54.16 -32.48 0.70
N LEU A 701 -53.98 -31.69 -0.37
CA LEU A 701 -54.82 -30.52 -0.67
C LEU A 701 -56.26 -30.89 -1.04
N GLU A 702 -56.52 -32.10 -1.55
CA GLU A 702 -57.87 -32.56 -1.88
C GLU A 702 -58.78 -32.57 -0.65
N ALA A 703 -58.25 -33.01 0.50
CA ALA A 703 -58.98 -33.01 1.77
C ALA A 703 -59.29 -31.60 2.32
N THR A 704 -58.54 -30.56 1.90
CA THR A 704 -58.74 -29.19 2.40
C THR A 704 -60.04 -28.57 1.87
N ASN A 705 -60.51 -29.01 0.69
CA ASN A 705 -61.77 -28.54 0.14
C ASN A 705 -62.97 -29.03 0.96
N ASP A 706 -62.89 -30.25 1.50
CA ASP A 706 -63.94 -30.84 2.33
C ASP A 706 -64.08 -30.07 3.66
N CYS A 707 -62.98 -29.61 4.25
CA CYS A 707 -62.98 -28.80 5.47
C CYS A 707 -63.76 -27.47 5.34
N LEU A 708 -63.83 -26.89 4.14
CA LEU A 708 -64.50 -25.61 3.91
C LEU A 708 -66.01 -25.74 3.63
N GLN A 709 -66.50 -26.97 3.43
CA GLN A 709 -67.92 -27.28 3.20
C GLN A 709 -68.67 -27.59 4.49
N VAL A 710 -68.01 -27.48 5.65
CA VAL A 710 -68.59 -27.74 6.97
C VAL A 710 -69.31 -26.47 7.50
N PRO A 711 -70.41 -26.60 8.28
CA PRO A 711 -71.07 -25.47 8.95
C PRO A 711 -70.11 -24.69 9.86
N ILE A 712 -70.37 -23.39 10.04
CA ILE A 712 -69.47 -22.46 10.76
C ILE A 712 -69.43 -22.70 12.28
N LEU A 713 -70.55 -23.14 12.88
CA LEU A 713 -70.63 -23.48 14.30
C LEU A 713 -70.92 -24.97 14.51
N ALA A 714 -70.36 -25.53 15.58
CA ALA A 714 -70.66 -26.86 16.08
C ALA A 714 -71.03 -26.78 17.56
N ARG A 715 -71.92 -27.65 18.03
CA ARG A 715 -72.22 -27.77 19.46
C ARG A 715 -71.19 -28.66 20.13
N HIS A 716 -70.65 -28.21 21.26
CA HIS A 716 -69.76 -29.05 22.07
C HIS A 716 -70.54 -30.28 22.57
N PRO A 717 -69.99 -31.51 22.45
CA PRO A 717 -70.73 -32.74 22.70
C PRO A 717 -71.23 -32.93 24.14
N ILE A 718 -70.64 -32.22 25.12
CA ILE A 718 -70.98 -32.35 26.54
C ILE A 718 -71.61 -31.07 27.10
N THR A 719 -71.04 -29.90 26.80
CA THR A 719 -71.51 -28.62 27.37
C THR A 719 -72.61 -27.97 26.53
N LYS A 720 -72.87 -28.49 25.31
CA LYS A 720 -73.81 -27.94 24.32
C LYS A 720 -73.52 -26.48 23.90
N GLU A 721 -72.40 -25.91 24.32
CA GLU A 721 -71.96 -24.56 23.95
C GLU A 721 -71.59 -24.48 22.47
N ALA A 722 -71.71 -23.29 21.89
CA ALA A 722 -71.38 -23.02 20.51
C ALA A 722 -69.86 -22.88 20.33
N LEU A 723 -69.24 -23.81 19.61
CA LEU A 723 -67.84 -23.75 19.23
C LEU A 723 -67.69 -23.44 17.74
N ILE A 724 -66.63 -22.73 17.40
CA ILE A 724 -66.30 -22.44 16.01
C ILE A 724 -65.79 -23.72 15.35
N ASN A 725 -66.48 -24.18 14.31
CA ASN A 725 -66.18 -25.41 13.61
C ASN A 725 -65.22 -25.14 12.44
N PHE A 726 -63.96 -24.83 12.78
CA PHE A 726 -62.90 -24.55 11.81
C PHE A 726 -61.68 -25.43 12.06
N ASP A 727 -61.21 -26.11 11.01
CA ASP A 727 -59.99 -26.90 11.08
C ASP A 727 -58.74 -26.03 10.88
N ALA A 728 -57.84 -26.04 11.86
CA ALA A 728 -56.57 -25.30 11.82
C ALA A 728 -55.69 -25.71 10.61
N TYR A 729 -55.88 -26.91 10.07
CA TYR A 729 -55.19 -27.42 8.88
C TYR A 729 -55.31 -26.48 7.67
N VAL A 730 -56.44 -25.77 7.51
CA VAL A 730 -56.64 -24.83 6.39
C VAL A 730 -55.65 -23.66 6.46
N PHE A 731 -55.36 -23.12 7.65
CA PHE A 731 -54.37 -22.05 7.80
C PHE A 731 -52.94 -22.55 7.61
N GLU A 732 -52.67 -23.80 7.97
CA GLU A 732 -51.40 -24.47 7.73
C GLU A 732 -51.13 -24.62 6.23
N VAL A 733 -52.11 -25.12 5.46
CA VAL A 733 -52.03 -25.27 4.00
C VAL A 733 -51.84 -23.92 3.30
N VAL A 734 -52.51 -22.87 3.77
CA VAL A 734 -52.31 -21.51 3.22
C VAL A 734 -50.88 -21.03 3.46
N LYS A 735 -50.35 -21.21 4.67
CA LYS A 735 -48.94 -20.88 4.98
C LYS A 735 -47.98 -21.72 4.14
N GLU A 736 -48.23 -23.01 3.98
CA GLU A 736 -47.44 -23.91 3.13
C GLU A 736 -47.41 -23.42 1.69
N ALA A 737 -48.56 -23.07 1.12
CA ALA A 737 -48.66 -22.58 -0.25
C ALA A 737 -47.84 -21.29 -0.47
N PHE A 738 -47.85 -20.36 0.49
CA PHE A 738 -46.99 -19.18 0.44
C PHE A 738 -45.49 -19.56 0.41
N TYR A 739 -45.07 -20.53 1.21
CA TYR A 739 -43.69 -21.00 1.21
C TYR A 739 -43.34 -21.79 -0.06
N MET A 740 -44.26 -22.58 -0.63
CA MET A 740 -44.05 -23.28 -1.90
C MET A 740 -43.77 -22.30 -3.05
N VAL A 741 -44.53 -21.19 -3.12
CA VAL A 741 -44.26 -20.10 -4.09
C VAL A 741 -42.89 -19.49 -3.87
N LYS A 742 -42.51 -19.19 -2.62
CA LYS A 742 -41.18 -18.66 -2.29
C LYS A 742 -40.04 -19.63 -2.63
N LEU A 743 -40.29 -20.94 -2.51
CA LEU A 743 -39.37 -21.99 -2.91
C LEU A 743 -39.40 -22.24 -4.43
N GLY A 744 -40.17 -21.48 -5.22
CA GLY A 744 -40.25 -21.62 -6.67
C GLY A 744 -40.93 -22.90 -7.14
N LEU A 745 -41.72 -23.53 -6.28
CA LEU A 745 -42.47 -24.75 -6.59
C LEU A 745 -43.89 -24.40 -7.09
N PRO A 746 -44.46 -25.16 -8.03
CA PRO A 746 -45.79 -24.87 -8.55
C PRO A 746 -46.87 -25.15 -7.51
N VAL A 747 -47.85 -24.22 -7.42
CA VAL A 747 -49.01 -24.31 -6.52
C VAL A 747 -50.29 -24.49 -7.35
N PRO A 748 -51.21 -25.40 -6.97
CA PRO A 748 -52.43 -25.62 -7.73
C PRO A 748 -53.42 -24.45 -7.60
N LYS A 749 -54.19 -24.21 -8.67
CA LYS A 749 -55.15 -23.09 -8.76
C LYS A 749 -56.22 -23.09 -7.66
N ILE A 750 -56.60 -24.27 -7.18
CA ILE A 750 -57.60 -24.43 -6.10
C ILE A 750 -57.14 -23.72 -4.82
N ILE A 751 -55.85 -23.84 -4.47
CA ILE A 751 -55.29 -23.18 -3.28
C ILE A 751 -55.12 -21.68 -3.48
N ILE A 752 -54.86 -21.22 -4.71
CA ILE A 752 -54.82 -19.78 -5.02
C ILE A 752 -56.17 -19.13 -4.69
N ASN A 753 -57.28 -19.79 -5.04
CA ASN A 753 -58.62 -19.31 -4.70
C ASN A 753 -58.85 -19.29 -3.18
N ILE A 754 -58.36 -20.30 -2.45
CA ILE A 754 -58.43 -20.36 -0.99
C ILE A 754 -57.57 -19.27 -0.33
N ILE A 755 -56.38 -18.95 -0.87
CA ILE A 755 -55.55 -17.85 -0.39
C ILE A 755 -56.29 -16.51 -0.53
N HIS A 756 -56.97 -16.28 -1.66
CA HIS A 756 -57.81 -15.09 -1.84
C HIS A 756 -58.97 -15.04 -0.82
N ALA A 757 -59.62 -16.19 -0.59
CA ALA A 757 -60.71 -16.31 0.39
C ALA A 757 -60.23 -16.27 1.85
N CYS A 758 -58.95 -16.54 2.14
CA CYS A 758 -58.40 -16.65 3.49
C CYS A 758 -58.54 -15.37 4.31
N THR A 759 -58.46 -14.20 3.66
CA THR A 759 -58.70 -12.90 4.31
C THR A 759 -60.13 -12.78 4.83
N ASN A 760 -61.11 -13.23 4.04
CA ASN A 760 -62.51 -13.27 4.42
C ASN A 760 -62.75 -14.31 5.52
N ILE A 761 -62.19 -15.52 5.38
CA ILE A 761 -62.31 -16.60 6.38
C ILE A 761 -61.73 -16.18 7.73
N THR A 762 -60.55 -15.56 7.76
CA THR A 762 -59.91 -15.07 8.99
C THR A 762 -60.74 -13.96 9.64
N THR A 763 -61.31 -13.08 8.84
CA THR A 763 -62.19 -12.00 9.32
C THR A 763 -63.48 -12.57 9.91
N THR A 764 -64.10 -13.54 9.22
CA THR A 764 -65.27 -14.27 9.70
C THR A 764 -64.99 -15.01 11.00
N TYR A 765 -63.87 -15.73 11.09
CA TYR A 765 -63.45 -16.46 12.29
C TYR A 765 -63.30 -15.52 13.50
N ARG A 766 -62.59 -14.39 13.33
CA ARG A 766 -62.40 -13.41 14.41
C ARG A 766 -63.72 -12.75 14.84
N LYS A 767 -64.56 -12.37 13.87
CA LYS A 767 -65.87 -11.77 14.16
C LYS A 767 -66.78 -12.72 14.91
N LEU A 768 -66.81 -13.99 14.52
CA LEU A 768 -67.58 -15.01 15.21
C LEU A 768 -67.08 -15.24 16.64
N GLN A 769 -65.76 -15.26 16.85
CA GLN A 769 -65.17 -15.35 18.18
C GLN A 769 -65.56 -14.15 19.06
N MET A 770 -65.58 -12.94 18.50
CA MET A 770 -66.04 -11.75 19.22
C MET A 770 -67.54 -11.84 19.55
N LEU A 771 -68.39 -12.24 18.61
CA LEU A 771 -69.84 -12.32 18.83
C LEU A 771 -70.22 -13.39 19.86
N LEU A 772 -69.53 -14.54 19.88
CA LEU A 772 -69.73 -15.55 20.91
C LEU A 772 -69.33 -15.00 22.29
N HIS A 773 -68.20 -14.29 22.37
CA HIS A 773 -67.77 -13.68 23.63
C HIS A 773 -68.71 -12.56 24.10
N GLU A 774 -69.22 -11.72 23.18
CA GLU A 774 -70.22 -10.70 23.50
C GLU A 774 -71.52 -11.32 24.02
N TYR A 775 -71.93 -12.48 23.47
CA TYR A 775 -73.10 -13.20 23.94
C TYR A 775 -72.93 -13.73 25.36
N ASP A 776 -71.77 -14.33 25.66
CA ASP A 776 -71.46 -14.82 27.01
C ASP A 776 -71.41 -13.65 28.02
N GLN A 777 -70.81 -12.52 27.65
CA GLN A 777 -70.82 -11.31 28.49
C GLN A 777 -72.23 -10.77 28.73
N LEU A 778 -73.11 -10.81 27.73
CA LEU A 778 -74.50 -10.39 27.89
C LEU A 778 -75.28 -11.31 28.83
N LYS A 779 -75.00 -12.62 28.82
CA LYS A 779 -75.55 -13.57 29.79
C LYS A 779 -75.07 -13.28 31.21
N ASP A 780 -73.77 -13.07 31.39
CA ASP A 780 -73.16 -12.76 32.69
C ASP A 780 -73.65 -11.42 33.27
N ALA A 781 -74.00 -10.45 32.43
CA ALA A 781 -74.49 -9.13 32.85
C ALA A 781 -75.91 -9.15 33.45
N ILE A 782 -76.66 -10.26 33.30
CA ILE A 782 -78.02 -10.38 33.82
C ILE A 782 -77.96 -10.73 35.31
N PRO A 783 -78.51 -9.91 36.22
CA PRO A 783 -78.64 -10.29 37.62
C PRO A 783 -79.48 -11.57 37.76
N GLU A 784 -79.08 -12.49 38.66
CA GLU A 784 -79.77 -13.79 38.87
C GLU A 784 -81.29 -13.66 39.05
N ILE A 785 -81.73 -12.60 39.73
CA ILE A 785 -83.14 -12.27 39.98
C ILE A 785 -83.93 -12.04 38.68
N PHE A 786 -83.28 -11.55 37.63
CA PHE A 786 -83.90 -11.27 36.32
C PHE A 786 -83.69 -12.40 35.32
N TRP A 787 -82.91 -13.43 35.65
CA TRP A 787 -82.60 -14.54 34.75
C TRP A 787 -83.84 -15.27 34.20
N PRO A 788 -84.87 -15.61 35.03
CA PRO A 788 -86.10 -16.22 34.52
C PRO A 788 -86.85 -15.29 33.55
N LEU A 789 -86.86 -13.99 33.83
CA LEU A 789 -87.57 -12.99 33.03
C LEU A 789 -86.87 -12.64 31.71
N MET A 790 -85.59 -12.99 31.57
CA MET A 790 -84.79 -12.78 30.36
C MET A 790 -84.78 -13.99 29.41
N GLN A 791 -85.32 -15.15 29.82
CA GLN A 791 -85.35 -16.37 29.01
C GLN A 791 -85.92 -16.18 27.58
N PRO A 792 -87.01 -15.43 27.35
CA PRO A 792 -87.52 -15.22 25.99
C PRO A 792 -86.53 -14.52 25.07
N SER A 793 -85.79 -13.52 25.57
CA SER A 793 -84.78 -12.81 24.77
C SER A 793 -83.54 -13.67 24.48
N ILE A 794 -83.13 -14.50 25.44
CA ILE A 794 -82.04 -15.46 25.25
C ILE A 794 -82.42 -16.47 24.16
N PHE A 795 -83.65 -16.99 24.20
CA PHE A 795 -84.12 -17.98 23.24
C PHE A 795 -84.26 -17.44 21.81
N LYS A 796 -84.69 -16.18 21.64
CA LYS A 796 -84.71 -15.52 20.32
C LYS A 796 -83.30 -15.46 19.71
N ILE A 797 -82.30 -15.13 20.51
CA ILE A 797 -80.91 -15.09 20.08
C ILE A 797 -80.38 -16.49 19.75
N ASP A 798 -80.68 -17.49 20.58
CA ASP A 798 -80.32 -18.89 20.32
C ASP A 798 -80.97 -19.43 19.03
N GLY A 799 -82.19 -19.00 18.71
CA GLY A 799 -82.87 -19.27 17.44
C GLY A 799 -82.16 -18.64 16.23
N LEU A 800 -81.66 -17.40 16.36
CA LEU A 800 -80.88 -16.75 15.31
C LEU A 800 -79.55 -17.46 15.05
N PHE A 801 -78.96 -18.14 16.05
CA PHE A 801 -77.75 -18.95 15.86
C PHE A 801 -78.01 -20.28 15.11
N TYR A 802 -79.25 -20.76 15.03
CA TYR A 802 -79.59 -22.07 14.46
C TYR A 802 -79.09 -22.30 13.02
N PRO A 803 -79.26 -21.35 12.06
CA PRO A 803 -78.76 -21.51 10.69
C PRO A 803 -77.24 -21.68 10.60
N ALA A 804 -76.48 -21.14 11.56
CA ALA A 804 -75.03 -21.26 11.60
C ALA A 804 -74.53 -22.67 12.02
N PHE A 805 -75.41 -23.51 12.58
CA PHE A 805 -75.11 -24.91 12.89
C PHE A 805 -75.46 -25.88 11.76
N THR A 806 -76.24 -25.46 10.77
CA THR A 806 -76.85 -26.37 9.78
C THR A 806 -76.57 -25.97 8.32
N THR A 807 -76.86 -24.74 7.92
CA THR A 807 -76.88 -24.31 6.51
C THR A 807 -75.70 -23.41 6.13
N ILE A 808 -75.23 -22.56 7.04
CA ILE A 808 -74.16 -21.60 6.74
C ILE A 808 -72.79 -22.29 6.86
N THR A 809 -72.13 -22.53 5.72
CA THR A 809 -70.75 -23.03 5.62
C THR A 809 -69.76 -21.87 5.44
N TRP A 810 -68.45 -22.14 5.60
CA TRP A 810 -67.37 -21.14 5.49
C TRP A 810 -67.25 -20.46 4.12
N THR A 811 -67.93 -20.98 3.10
CA THR A 811 -67.97 -20.42 1.73
C THR A 811 -69.30 -19.74 1.39
N SER A 812 -70.26 -19.69 2.33
CA SER A 812 -71.56 -19.09 2.10
C SER A 812 -71.49 -17.56 2.00
N LEU A 813 -72.30 -16.99 1.09
CA LEU A 813 -72.44 -15.54 0.90
C LEU A 813 -73.34 -14.87 1.96
N GLU A 814 -74.04 -15.67 2.78
CA GLU A 814 -75.04 -15.19 3.75
C GLU A 814 -74.43 -14.74 5.10
N ILE A 815 -73.14 -15.00 5.31
CA ILE A 815 -72.39 -14.70 6.54
C ILE A 815 -72.49 -13.22 6.98
N PRO A 816 -72.35 -12.20 6.10
CA PRO A 816 -72.41 -10.80 6.53
C PRO A 816 -73.80 -10.36 6.99
N ALA A 817 -74.86 -10.92 6.38
CA ALA A 817 -76.24 -10.62 6.77
C ALA A 817 -76.55 -11.21 8.15
N PHE A 818 -76.15 -12.47 8.37
CA PHE A 818 -76.22 -13.15 9.65
C PHE A 818 -75.55 -12.36 10.80
N PHE A 819 -74.32 -11.88 10.60
CA PHE A 819 -73.64 -11.08 11.64
C PHE A 819 -74.37 -9.78 11.98
N LYS A 820 -74.93 -9.10 10.97
CA LYS A 820 -75.66 -7.83 11.19
C LYS A 820 -76.94 -8.04 12.00
N GLU A 821 -77.63 -9.16 11.79
CA GLU A 821 -78.84 -9.51 12.54
C GLU A 821 -78.53 -9.87 13.99
N LEU A 822 -77.46 -10.65 14.23
CA LEU A 822 -76.99 -10.95 15.60
C LEU A 822 -76.56 -9.71 16.37
N GLU A 823 -75.73 -8.84 15.78
CA GLU A 823 -75.32 -7.59 16.43
C GLU A 823 -76.51 -6.70 16.79
N LYS A 824 -77.55 -6.68 15.94
CA LYS A 824 -78.78 -5.93 16.22
C LYS A 824 -79.49 -6.52 17.44
N ALA A 825 -79.65 -7.84 17.50
CA ALA A 825 -80.27 -8.52 18.64
C ALA A 825 -79.48 -8.31 19.95
N PHE A 826 -78.14 -8.39 19.91
CA PHE A 826 -77.27 -8.12 21.06
C PHE A 826 -77.40 -6.69 21.57
N ARG A 827 -77.45 -5.68 20.67
CA ARG A 827 -77.65 -4.29 21.06
C ARG A 827 -79.02 -4.07 21.72
N GLU A 828 -80.07 -4.67 21.18
CA GLU A 828 -81.43 -4.58 21.74
C GLU A 828 -81.48 -5.20 23.15
N MET A 829 -80.91 -6.41 23.31
CA MET A 829 -80.84 -7.09 24.62
C MET A 829 -80.00 -6.32 25.64
N GLY A 830 -78.83 -5.81 25.23
CA GLY A 830 -77.95 -5.03 26.11
C GLY A 830 -78.60 -3.71 26.58
N LEU A 831 -79.31 -3.00 25.69
CA LEU A 831 -80.08 -1.82 26.08
C LEU A 831 -81.18 -2.17 27.08
N PHE A 832 -81.89 -3.28 26.85
CA PHE A 832 -82.93 -3.75 27.76
C PHE A 832 -82.38 -4.08 29.16
N ILE A 833 -81.31 -4.88 29.23
CA ILE A 833 -80.63 -5.22 30.50
C ILE A 833 -80.22 -3.94 31.25
N LYS A 834 -79.61 -2.97 30.54
CA LYS A 834 -79.20 -1.70 31.14
C LYS A 834 -80.38 -0.94 31.74
N THR A 835 -81.48 -0.80 30.99
CA THR A 835 -82.66 -0.06 31.49
C THR A 835 -83.26 -0.69 32.75
N VAL A 836 -83.37 -2.02 32.77
CA VAL A 836 -83.89 -2.79 33.91
C VAL A 836 -82.97 -2.67 35.13
N CYS A 837 -81.66 -2.82 34.93
CA CYS A 837 -80.67 -2.68 36.00
C CYS A 837 -80.64 -1.25 36.56
N ASP A 838 -80.69 -0.24 35.70
CA ASP A 838 -80.70 1.18 36.13
C ASP A 838 -81.95 1.47 36.98
N VAL A 839 -83.13 0.99 36.58
CA VAL A 839 -84.37 1.14 37.37
C VAL A 839 -84.23 0.46 38.74
N LYS A 840 -83.69 -0.76 38.79
CA LYS A 840 -83.45 -1.47 40.05
C LYS A 840 -82.51 -0.68 40.97
N TYR A 841 -81.31 -0.37 40.52
CA TYR A 841 -80.28 0.19 41.40
C TYR A 841 -80.57 1.65 41.80
N THR A 842 -81.04 2.48 40.86
CA THR A 842 -81.20 3.93 41.11
C THR A 842 -82.54 4.30 41.71
N ARG A 843 -83.62 3.58 41.37
CA ARG A 843 -84.98 3.95 41.81
C ARG A 843 -85.48 3.06 42.95
N ILE A 844 -85.17 1.77 42.94
CA ILE A 844 -85.63 0.83 43.98
C ILE A 844 -84.61 0.77 45.12
N ASP A 845 -83.38 0.33 44.85
CA ASP A 845 -82.38 0.11 45.91
C ASP A 845 -81.96 1.42 46.61
N ALA A 846 -81.81 2.52 45.88
CA ALA A 846 -81.51 3.82 46.48
C ALA A 846 -82.62 4.30 47.44
N LYS A 847 -83.89 4.04 47.11
CA LYS A 847 -85.04 4.40 47.96
C LYS A 847 -85.18 3.47 49.14
N LEU A 848 -84.91 2.18 48.98
CA LEU A 848 -84.82 1.22 50.08
C LEU A 848 -83.72 1.63 51.08
N ASN A 849 -82.55 2.04 50.60
CA ASN A 849 -81.50 2.57 51.47
C ASN A 849 -81.93 3.86 52.18
N GLN A 850 -82.62 4.77 51.48
CA GLN A 850 -83.17 5.98 52.09
C GLN A 850 -84.16 5.66 53.22
N ILE A 851 -85.04 4.66 53.04
CA ILE A 851 -85.96 4.16 54.09
C ILE A 851 -85.17 3.63 55.28
N ALA A 852 -84.14 2.81 55.02
CA ALA A 852 -83.32 2.19 56.06
C ALA A 852 -82.54 3.20 56.92
N ASP A 853 -82.26 4.40 56.39
CA ASP A 853 -81.51 5.45 57.08
C ASP A 853 -82.41 6.50 57.79
N THR A 854 -83.75 6.41 57.65
CA THR A 854 -84.66 7.35 58.31
C THR A 854 -84.66 7.19 59.84
N GLN A 855 -84.61 8.33 60.56
CA GLN A 855 -84.65 8.37 62.01
C GLN A 855 -86.10 8.62 62.49
N MET A 856 -86.66 7.68 63.26
CA MET A 856 -88.08 7.69 63.67
C MET A 856 -88.35 8.41 65.00
N CYS A 857 -87.31 8.84 65.72
CA CYS A 857 -87.46 9.54 67.01
C CYS A 857 -86.82 10.94 66.93
N SER A 858 -87.58 11.97 67.31
CA SER A 858 -87.06 13.33 67.46
C SER A 858 -86.26 13.45 68.75
N ILE A 859 -84.96 13.73 68.64
CA ILE A 859 -84.08 13.89 69.80
C ILE A 859 -83.80 15.39 69.98
N PRO A 860 -84.03 15.99 71.17
CA PRO A 860 -83.71 17.38 71.44
C PRO A 860 -82.20 17.62 71.31
N THR A 861 -81.82 18.65 70.55
CA THR A 861 -80.41 19.01 70.32
C THR A 861 -79.96 20.25 71.10
N THR A 862 -80.87 21.08 71.60
CA THR A 862 -80.54 22.38 72.21
C THR A 862 -81.10 22.63 73.61
N GLU A 863 -82.31 22.17 73.95
CA GLU A 863 -82.89 22.31 75.29
C GLU A 863 -83.46 20.98 75.82
N PRO A 864 -83.30 20.66 77.12
CA PRO A 864 -83.80 19.42 77.69
C PRO A 864 -85.33 19.44 77.78
N TRP A 865 -85.97 18.55 77.03
CA TRP A 865 -87.42 18.36 77.07
C TRP A 865 -87.85 17.64 78.35
N THR A 866 -89.03 17.98 78.84
CA THR A 866 -89.72 17.18 79.85
C THR A 866 -90.19 15.85 79.25
N VAL A 867 -90.50 14.85 80.09
CA VAL A 867 -90.96 13.53 79.62
C VAL A 867 -92.23 13.65 78.77
N ASP A 868 -93.15 14.53 79.16
CA ASP A 868 -94.39 14.77 78.42
C ASP A 868 -94.14 15.46 77.07
N GLU A 869 -93.24 16.45 77.03
CA GLU A 869 -92.83 17.12 75.77
C GLU A 869 -92.09 16.16 74.84
N PHE A 870 -91.23 15.29 75.37
CA PHE A 870 -90.55 14.27 74.58
C PHE A 870 -91.54 13.27 74.00
N MET A 871 -92.50 12.80 74.80
CA MET A 871 -93.56 11.91 74.33
C MET A 871 -94.41 12.58 73.24
N GLN A 872 -94.74 13.86 73.39
CA GLN A 872 -95.56 14.59 72.42
C GLN A 872 -94.80 14.89 71.12
N ASN A 873 -93.58 15.42 71.19
CA ASN A 873 -92.77 15.72 70.00
C ASN A 873 -92.34 14.44 69.26
N THR A 874 -92.03 13.37 69.98
CA THR A 874 -91.73 12.08 69.35
C THR A 874 -92.96 11.51 68.65
N LYS A 875 -94.16 11.69 69.23
CA LYS A 875 -95.41 11.28 68.60
C LYS A 875 -95.71 12.09 67.34
N GLU A 876 -95.53 13.41 67.37
CA GLU A 876 -95.71 14.28 66.19
C GLU A 876 -94.68 13.98 65.08
N HIS A 877 -93.41 13.80 65.44
CA HIS A 877 -92.36 13.45 64.48
C HIS A 877 -92.55 12.05 63.89
N ALA A 878 -92.94 11.07 64.70
CA ALA A 878 -93.25 9.73 64.23
C ALA A 878 -94.43 9.71 63.25
N LEU A 879 -95.43 10.58 63.43
CA LEU A 879 -96.52 10.75 62.46
C LEU A 879 -96.01 11.33 61.14
N SER A 880 -95.18 12.39 61.17
CA SER A 880 -94.59 12.98 59.96
C SER A 880 -93.67 12.02 59.22
N VAL A 881 -92.80 11.30 59.93
CA VAL A 881 -91.90 10.30 59.34
C VAL A 881 -92.70 9.11 58.80
N GLY A 882 -93.79 8.72 59.47
CA GLY A 882 -94.71 7.69 58.98
C GLY A 882 -95.34 8.05 57.63
N GLU A 883 -95.74 9.30 57.43
CA GLU A 883 -96.26 9.78 56.14
C GLU A 883 -95.20 9.76 55.04
N ASP A 884 -93.98 10.19 55.33
CA ASP A 884 -92.89 10.21 54.35
C ASP A 884 -92.41 8.80 53.99
N LEU A 885 -92.36 7.89 54.96
CA LEU A 885 -92.11 6.47 54.71
C LEU A 885 -93.21 5.86 53.84
N ASN A 886 -94.47 6.22 54.08
CA ASN A 886 -95.58 5.74 53.26
C ASN A 886 -95.50 6.27 51.81
N LYS A 887 -95.11 7.54 51.61
CA LYS A 887 -94.85 8.11 50.27
C LYS A 887 -93.69 7.37 49.57
N MET A 888 -92.60 7.11 50.28
CA MET A 888 -91.45 6.37 49.72
C MET A 888 -91.82 4.94 49.36
N ASN A 889 -92.56 4.26 50.23
CA ASN A 889 -93.07 2.91 49.96
C ASN A 889 -93.95 2.88 48.70
N LYS A 890 -94.88 3.83 48.58
CA LYS A 890 -95.73 3.96 47.38
C LYS A 890 -94.92 4.18 46.10
N MET A 891 -93.90 5.05 46.14
CA MET A 891 -93.01 5.28 45.00
C MET A 891 -92.22 4.01 44.60
N ILE A 892 -91.78 3.20 45.58
CA ILE A 892 -91.12 1.93 45.29
C ILE A 892 -92.12 0.99 44.62
N CYS A 893 -93.32 0.79 45.18
CA CYS A 893 -94.34 -0.06 44.58
C CYS A 893 -94.67 0.36 43.14
N ASP A 894 -94.91 1.65 42.89
CA ASP A 894 -95.19 2.19 41.56
C ASP A 894 -94.04 1.92 40.57
N THR A 895 -92.79 2.04 41.03
CA THR A 895 -91.60 1.74 40.23
C THR A 895 -91.42 0.24 39.96
N VAL A 896 -91.79 -0.62 40.91
CA VAL A 896 -91.78 -2.08 40.70
C VAL A 896 -92.82 -2.48 39.66
N TYR A 897 -94.01 -1.87 39.68
CA TYR A 897 -95.01 -2.07 38.63
C TYR A 897 -94.51 -1.61 37.26
N GLU A 898 -93.78 -0.49 37.19
CA GLU A 898 -93.15 -0.01 35.96
C GLU A 898 -92.08 -1.00 35.44
N LEU A 899 -91.25 -1.54 36.35
CA LEU A 899 -90.24 -2.56 36.02
C LEU A 899 -90.88 -3.84 35.46
N LEU A 900 -91.95 -4.33 36.11
CA LEU A 900 -92.71 -5.48 35.62
C LEU A 900 -93.34 -5.21 34.25
N ARG A 901 -93.83 -3.99 34.03
CA ARG A 901 -94.37 -3.59 32.72
C ARG A 901 -93.30 -3.58 31.62
N TYR A 902 -92.06 -3.18 31.93
CA TYR A 902 -90.96 -3.27 30.97
C TYR A 902 -90.65 -4.73 30.59
N PHE A 903 -90.59 -5.64 31.56
CA PHE A 903 -90.40 -7.07 31.31
C PHE A 903 -91.52 -7.69 30.48
N ILE A 904 -92.79 -7.43 30.84
CA ILE A 904 -93.95 -7.99 30.14
C ILE A 904 -94.03 -7.48 28.69
N ASN A 905 -93.79 -6.19 28.46
CA ASN A 905 -93.79 -5.63 27.11
C ASN A 905 -92.67 -6.23 26.25
N ASN A 906 -91.46 -6.36 26.81
CA ASN A 906 -90.34 -6.98 26.10
C ASN A 906 -90.65 -8.46 25.79
N ALA A 907 -91.07 -9.24 26.78
CA ALA A 907 -91.44 -10.63 26.60
C ALA A 907 -92.50 -10.81 25.49
N PHE A 908 -93.53 -9.97 25.44
CA PHE A 908 -94.54 -10.01 24.38
C PHE A 908 -93.96 -9.82 22.98
N HIS A 909 -93.08 -8.83 22.81
CA HIS A 909 -92.41 -8.59 21.53
C HIS A 909 -91.49 -9.76 21.13
N GLU A 910 -90.80 -10.34 22.11
CA GLU A 910 -89.85 -11.43 21.90
C GLU A 910 -90.56 -12.74 21.56
N TYR A 911 -91.65 -13.10 22.25
CA TYR A 911 -92.48 -14.26 21.90
C TYR A 911 -93.05 -14.15 20.48
N LYS A 912 -93.50 -12.95 20.07
CA LYS A 912 -93.99 -12.73 18.70
C LYS A 912 -92.87 -12.87 17.66
N ALA A 913 -91.67 -12.40 17.99
CA ALA A 913 -90.50 -12.54 17.12
C ALA A 913 -90.08 -14.01 16.99
N ILE A 914 -90.09 -14.76 18.09
CA ILE A 914 -89.85 -16.21 18.11
C ILE A 914 -90.86 -16.92 17.22
N GLU A 915 -92.16 -16.66 17.39
CA GLU A 915 -93.21 -17.25 16.54
C GLU A 915 -92.95 -16.98 15.04
N THR A 916 -92.48 -15.79 14.66
CA THR A 916 -92.09 -15.51 13.27
C THR A 916 -90.83 -16.26 12.80
N ILE A 917 -89.80 -16.40 13.64
CA ILE A 917 -88.56 -17.13 13.33
C ILE A 917 -88.86 -18.61 13.09
N TYR A 918 -89.72 -19.21 13.91
CA TYR A 918 -90.12 -20.61 13.75
C TYR A 918 -91.18 -20.82 12.66
N ALA A 919 -92.03 -19.83 12.38
CA ALA A 919 -92.96 -19.87 11.24
C ALA A 919 -92.22 -19.80 9.89
N THR A 920 -91.05 -19.15 9.81
CA THR A 920 -90.21 -19.21 8.60
C THR A 920 -89.59 -20.57 8.34
N ASP A 921 -89.38 -21.39 9.39
CA ASP A 921 -88.91 -22.78 9.27
C ASP A 921 -90.04 -23.80 9.01
N GLN A 922 -91.30 -23.44 9.29
CA GLN A 922 -92.46 -24.29 9.02
C GLN A 922 -93.35 -23.71 7.91
N LYS A 923 -93.29 -24.33 6.72
CA LYS A 923 -94.39 -24.25 5.74
C LYS A 923 -95.65 -24.89 6.33
N ILE A 924 -96.46 -24.14 7.08
CA ILE A 924 -97.83 -24.53 7.40
C ILE A 924 -98.77 -23.35 7.15
N ALA A 925 -99.78 -23.64 6.35
CA ALA A 925 -100.79 -22.75 5.83
C ALA A 925 -101.75 -22.22 6.91
N ASP A 926 -102.30 -21.04 6.61
CA ASP A 926 -103.62 -20.53 6.97
C ASP A 926 -104.16 -20.85 8.37
N HIS A 927 -104.21 -19.83 9.24
CA HIS A 927 -105.51 -19.23 9.53
C HIS A 927 -105.40 -17.84 10.17
N GLU A 928 -106.29 -16.99 9.68
CA GLU A 928 -106.59 -15.64 10.11
C GLU A 928 -106.91 -15.55 11.61
N SER A 929 -106.28 -14.60 12.30
CA SER A 929 -107.02 -13.54 13.00
C SER A 929 -106.07 -12.47 13.52
N LYS A 930 -106.02 -11.37 12.76
CA LYS A 930 -105.61 -10.06 13.28
C LYS A 930 -106.57 -9.66 14.40
N LYS A 931 -106.14 -9.78 15.66
CA LYS A 931 -106.58 -8.89 16.73
C LYS A 931 -105.38 -8.42 17.53
N THR A 932 -105.09 -7.14 17.38
CA THR A 932 -104.16 -6.34 18.17
C THR A 932 -104.44 -6.51 19.66
N LEU A 933 -103.48 -7.07 20.40
CA LEU A 933 -103.50 -7.05 21.86
C LEU A 933 -103.10 -5.64 22.31
N ASN A 934 -104.09 -4.83 22.69
CA ASN A 934 -103.89 -3.49 23.21
C ASN A 934 -103.27 -3.53 24.62
N SER A 935 -102.57 -2.44 24.99
CA SER A 935 -101.99 -2.13 26.31
C SER A 935 -102.92 -2.32 27.54
N SER A 936 -104.18 -2.71 27.33
CA SER A 936 -105.19 -3.02 28.34
C SER A 936 -105.04 -4.42 28.97
N TYR A 937 -104.41 -5.39 28.31
CA TYR A 937 -104.26 -6.74 28.88
C TYR A 937 -103.23 -6.78 30.01
N VAL A 938 -102.21 -5.92 29.95
CA VAL A 938 -101.17 -5.80 30.99
C VAL A 938 -101.74 -5.22 32.29
N VAL A 939 -102.70 -4.30 32.19
CA VAL A 939 -103.43 -3.76 33.35
C VAL A 939 -104.47 -4.76 33.86
N ALA A 940 -105.10 -5.54 32.97
CA ALA A 940 -106.00 -6.62 33.38
C ALA A 940 -105.23 -7.72 34.14
N ALA A 941 -104.14 -8.26 33.59
CA ALA A 941 -103.34 -9.31 34.22
C ALA A 941 -102.69 -8.89 35.56
N LEU A 942 -102.29 -7.61 35.72
CA LEU A 942 -101.81 -7.09 37.01
C LEU A 942 -102.93 -6.83 38.03
N ASN A 943 -104.17 -6.58 37.59
CA ASN A 943 -105.31 -6.34 38.48
C ASN A 943 -106.16 -7.59 38.77
N THR A 944 -106.09 -8.64 37.94
CA THR A 944 -106.77 -9.93 38.17
C THR A 944 -105.77 -10.96 38.66
N LEU A 945 -105.22 -10.71 39.84
CA LEU A 945 -104.40 -11.65 40.59
C LEU A 945 -105.23 -12.71 41.35
N ASN A 946 -106.44 -13.05 40.89
CA ASN A 946 -107.22 -14.12 41.52
C ASN A 946 -108.36 -14.76 40.71
N GLU A 947 -108.44 -14.62 39.39
CA GLU A 947 -109.44 -15.38 38.62
C GLU A 947 -108.84 -16.00 37.36
N THR A 948 -108.94 -17.32 37.32
CA THR A 948 -108.59 -18.23 36.24
C THR A 948 -109.36 -17.89 34.96
N GLY A 949 -108.69 -17.27 34.01
CA GLY A 949 -109.13 -17.19 32.62
C GLY A 949 -108.00 -17.67 31.71
N GLU A 950 -108.22 -18.79 31.01
CA GLU A 950 -107.26 -19.40 30.09
C GLU A 950 -106.82 -18.43 28.98
N PRO A 951 -105.51 -18.15 28.82
CA PRO A 951 -104.96 -17.56 27.61
C PRO A 951 -104.54 -18.64 26.60
N ASP A 952 -104.80 -18.35 25.33
CA ASP A 952 -104.58 -19.15 24.12
C ASP A 952 -103.26 -19.96 24.07
N ARG A 953 -103.38 -21.25 23.76
CA ARG A 953 -102.28 -22.22 23.62
C ARG A 953 -101.75 -22.23 22.18
N THR A 954 -100.82 -21.34 21.85
CA THR A 954 -99.86 -21.62 20.76
C THR A 954 -98.73 -22.49 21.32
N PRO A 955 -98.39 -23.64 20.69
CA PRO A 955 -97.30 -24.47 21.19
C PRO A 955 -95.96 -23.77 20.95
N LEU A 956 -95.37 -23.27 22.02
CA LEU A 956 -93.99 -22.81 22.08
C LEU A 956 -93.07 -24.03 22.25
N PRO A 957 -91.77 -23.94 21.94
CA PRO A 957 -90.82 -25.04 22.12
C PRO A 957 -90.81 -25.57 23.56
N GLU A 958 -90.66 -26.90 23.76
CA GLU A 958 -90.71 -27.55 25.09
C GLU A 958 -89.74 -26.95 26.13
N ASP A 959 -88.63 -26.36 25.68
CA ASP A 959 -87.60 -25.75 26.53
C ASP A 959 -87.88 -24.27 26.88
N LEU A 960 -88.89 -23.63 26.27
CA LEU A 960 -89.20 -22.22 26.50
C LEU A 960 -90.22 -22.07 27.63
N MET A 961 -89.90 -21.22 28.61
CA MET A 961 -90.80 -20.94 29.74
C MET A 961 -92.19 -20.53 29.24
N THR A 962 -93.23 -21.22 29.74
CA THR A 962 -94.62 -20.95 29.36
C THR A 962 -95.04 -19.55 29.81
N ARG A 963 -95.99 -18.93 29.09
CA ARG A 963 -96.50 -17.59 29.44
C ARG A 963 -97.02 -17.52 30.88
N GLU A 964 -97.56 -18.62 31.41
CA GLU A 964 -98.01 -18.75 32.80
C GLU A 964 -96.84 -18.76 33.79
N SER A 965 -95.80 -19.57 33.55
CA SER A 965 -94.59 -19.62 34.39
C SER A 965 -93.78 -18.31 34.38
N TYR A 966 -93.85 -17.56 33.27
CA TYR A 966 -93.30 -16.19 33.21
C TYR A 966 -94.00 -15.25 34.18
N VAL A 967 -95.34 -15.32 34.25
CA VAL A 967 -96.13 -14.50 35.16
C VAL A 967 -95.87 -14.88 36.62
N GLU A 968 -95.72 -16.17 36.92
CA GLU A 968 -95.31 -16.63 38.27
C GLU A 968 -93.94 -16.07 38.67
N SER A 969 -92.97 -16.05 37.76
CA SER A 969 -91.64 -15.45 38.00
C SER A 969 -91.71 -13.94 38.24
N CYS A 970 -92.60 -13.22 37.52
CA CYS A 970 -92.89 -11.81 37.79
C CYS A 970 -93.47 -11.60 39.19
N MET A 971 -94.34 -12.51 39.65
CA MET A 971 -94.94 -12.45 40.99
C MET A 971 -93.93 -12.75 42.09
N ALA A 972 -93.04 -13.72 41.88
CA ALA A 972 -91.95 -14.00 42.81
C ALA A 972 -91.03 -12.78 42.99
N LEU A 973 -90.69 -12.08 41.90
CA LEU A 973 -89.91 -10.83 41.96
C LEU A 973 -90.63 -9.75 42.79
N PHE A 974 -91.95 -9.62 42.63
CA PHE A 974 -92.76 -8.66 43.36
C PHE A 974 -92.77 -8.94 44.87
N GLU A 975 -92.94 -10.20 45.27
CA GLU A 975 -92.90 -10.61 46.67
C GLU A 975 -91.51 -10.44 47.30
N ASP A 976 -90.44 -10.79 46.59
CA ASP A 976 -89.06 -10.57 47.05
C ASP A 976 -88.77 -9.08 47.32
N LEU A 977 -89.28 -8.18 46.47
CA LEU A 977 -89.11 -6.74 46.65
C LEU A 977 -89.95 -6.20 47.81
N LYS A 978 -91.14 -6.75 48.08
CA LYS A 978 -91.90 -6.43 49.30
C LYS A 978 -91.16 -6.84 50.57
N LEU A 979 -90.57 -8.03 50.59
CA LEU A 979 -89.77 -8.49 51.73
C LEU A 979 -88.58 -7.55 52.00
N LYS A 980 -87.92 -7.05 50.95
CA LYS A 980 -86.84 -6.06 51.10
C LYS A 980 -87.30 -4.71 51.66
N ILE A 981 -88.52 -4.27 51.35
CA ILE A 981 -89.10 -3.07 51.95
C ILE A 981 -89.28 -3.28 53.46
N ILE A 982 -89.77 -4.46 53.87
CA ILE A 982 -89.93 -4.81 55.29
C ILE A 982 -88.57 -4.82 56.00
N ASP A 983 -87.55 -5.42 55.40
CA ASP A 983 -86.20 -5.43 55.96
C ASP A 983 -85.60 -4.02 56.09
N ALA A 984 -85.82 -3.15 55.10
CA ALA A 984 -85.39 -1.76 55.16
C ALA A 984 -86.07 -1.01 56.31
N LEU A 985 -87.38 -1.20 56.50
CA LEU A 985 -88.13 -0.61 57.63
C LEU A 985 -87.62 -1.10 58.99
N ILE A 986 -87.38 -2.41 59.13
CA ILE A 986 -86.80 -3.00 60.35
C ILE A 986 -85.42 -2.38 60.63
N LYS A 987 -84.60 -2.18 59.60
CA LYS A 987 -83.28 -1.55 59.72
C LYS A 987 -83.39 -0.10 60.19
N GLY A 988 -84.31 0.69 59.63
CA GLY A 988 -84.58 2.07 60.07
C GLY A 988 -85.03 2.17 61.53
N VAL A 989 -85.91 1.26 61.98
CA VAL A 989 -86.33 1.18 63.40
C VAL A 989 -85.13 0.86 64.30
N ARG A 990 -84.30 -0.12 63.92
CA ARG A 990 -83.09 -0.48 64.70
C ARG A 990 -82.10 0.67 64.79
N VAL A 991 -81.85 1.38 63.69
CA VAL A 991 -80.95 2.54 63.66
C VAL A 991 -81.47 3.61 64.63
N SER A 992 -82.77 3.91 64.58
CA SER A 992 -83.42 4.89 65.47
C SER A 992 -83.31 4.51 66.95
N LEU A 993 -83.60 3.26 67.31
CA LEU A 993 -83.46 2.75 68.68
C LEU A 993 -82.00 2.77 69.16
N SER A 994 -81.05 2.46 68.27
CA SER A 994 -79.62 2.47 68.61
C SER A 994 -79.09 3.87 68.88
N GLN A 995 -79.57 4.89 68.15
CA GLN A 995 -79.21 6.29 68.37
C GLN A 995 -79.82 6.83 69.67
N LEU A 996 -81.07 6.46 69.96
CA LEU A 996 -81.75 6.79 71.21
C LEU A 996 -80.98 6.19 72.40
N ARG A 997 -80.64 4.90 72.35
CA ARG A 997 -79.80 4.23 73.36
C ARG A 997 -78.43 4.92 73.56
N LYS A 998 -77.76 5.35 72.49
CA LYS A 998 -76.46 6.03 72.58
C LYS A 998 -76.53 7.37 73.31
N ARG A 999 -77.63 8.13 73.17
CA ARG A 999 -77.81 9.44 73.82
C ARG A 999 -78.19 9.33 75.31
N PHE A 1000 -79.00 8.34 75.69
CA PHE A 1000 -79.36 8.09 77.09
C PHE A 1000 -78.18 7.64 77.98
N LEU A 1001 -77.06 7.22 77.39
CA LEU A 1001 -75.90 6.67 78.12
C LEU A 1001 -74.67 7.61 78.18
N SER A 1002 -74.73 8.84 77.66
CA SER A 1002 -73.55 9.74 77.56
C SER A 1002 -73.54 10.97 78.51
N ARG A 1003 -72.90 10.81 79.71
CA ARG A 1003 -72.21 11.79 80.64
C ARG A 1003 -72.91 13.08 81.14
N TRP A 1004 -72.67 13.69 82.32
CA TRP A 1004 -71.87 13.50 83.57
C TRP A 1004 -72.32 14.60 84.57
N GLY A 1005 -72.28 14.36 85.91
CA GLY A 1005 -72.13 15.43 86.92
C GLY A 1005 -73.35 15.78 87.80
N GLY A 1006 -73.62 14.96 88.82
CA GLY A 1006 -74.09 15.43 90.14
C GLY A 1006 -75.42 16.17 90.23
N CYS A 1007 -76.54 15.53 89.88
CA CYS A 1007 -77.81 15.65 90.61
C CYS A 1007 -78.77 14.58 90.12
N THR A 1008 -79.00 13.58 90.95
CA THR A 1008 -80.06 12.58 90.80
C THR A 1008 -81.36 13.16 91.35
N VAL A 1009 -82.34 13.41 90.47
CA VAL A 1009 -83.75 13.68 90.80
C VAL A 1009 -84.54 13.25 89.56
N LEU A 1010 -85.55 12.39 89.54
CA LEU A 1010 -86.24 11.54 90.51
C LEU A 1010 -87.00 10.48 89.67
N TYR A 1011 -87.10 9.25 90.19
CA TYR A 1011 -88.29 8.38 90.27
C TYR A 1011 -89.29 8.32 89.10
N LEU A 1012 -89.58 7.09 88.64
CA LEU A 1012 -90.76 6.38 89.14
C LEU A 1012 -90.74 4.90 88.75
N SER A 1013 -91.09 4.08 89.74
CA SER A 1013 -91.60 2.72 89.62
C SER A 1013 -92.97 2.72 88.93
N LEU A 1014 -93.08 2.00 87.80
CA LEU A 1014 -94.22 1.18 87.36
C LEU A 1014 -93.80 0.38 86.12
#